data_AF-A0A8J1MMQ4-F1
#
_entry.id   AF-A0A8J1MMQ4-F1
#
_cell.length_a   1.000
_cell.length_b   1.000
_cell.length_c   1.000
_cell.angle_alpha   90.00
_cell.angle_beta   90.00
_cell.angle_gamma   90.00
#
_symmetry.space_group_name_H-M   'P 1'
#
loop_
_entity.id
_entity.type
_entity.pdbx_description
1 polymer ?
#
loop_
_entity_poly.entity_id
_entity_poly.type
_entity_poly.pdbx_seq_one_letter_code
_entity_poly.pdbx_strand_id
1 'polypeptide(L)'
;MNTLTKRLWKCISYCFPFRKKIKQESLEKQPIEANSERETSYEVNSERETTIEANSERETSYEVNSERETTIEANSERETSYEVNSERETTVEANSEIETSYEVNSERETTVEAKRKRETTTKAHRKRKAANKSKSTRKTAKKPNVSPERDKLYCDECVSRQKRCFEDQVKTSIAKKKVFWTDFKRSNDFERGLLSRGWVKKIAPTFNAGPKKTIFCDPTYGHEIISRYDIQPSLILTRKRVELHLLKEDQITNHFYGVDATSKSGLCNLLRQWCLSCDANPHTFFPRCYMFSEKNEKQAFIDDFTMTAACGILKWVLRTNGKSLQDEVIPSRKEKEEKTAICMSDAKINNHGPARIVPEDIIVTALVACQFHLYDMTHEDEDDVICAGIVDRKHFISDYYQVMHHGAHIQNSDKYVDYCHQLLCKLRRVNPQLDIDGEKNIWISKPRALSRGRGIRCRNDLKDICSLGWKWVVQKYIERPLLVYGTKIDLRQHFLITDWYPLTIWFYKHSFLRFSSQPFTLESLDTAIHVCNSAIQRKLKNAPNRHPNLPEENMWHSDEFKEYLCTIGKEQVWDSIIIPGMKKALIHTMKAARENVKYKKNSYDLFGSDFLFGENFQPWLLEIQYKPDITKDTSVMKKIVPPMVEDILRVVIDYKDDPNCNVGGFELIYKQANYTGNGILSKEKTFRDLKITTISDP
;
A
#
# COMPACT_ATOMS: atom_id res chain seq x y z
N MET A 1 26.52 30.96 32.26
CA MET A 1 25.93 29.94 33.14
C MET A 1 25.19 30.62 34.29
N ASN A 2 24.02 30.08 34.65
CA ASN A 2 23.17 30.44 35.80
C ASN A 2 22.42 31.78 35.78
N THR A 3 21.29 31.77 35.05
CA THR A 3 20.00 32.40 35.45
C THR A 3 18.86 32.13 34.45
N LEU A 4 19.11 31.40 33.35
CA LEU A 4 18.05 30.94 32.42
C LEU A 4 17.44 29.57 32.78
N THR A 5 18.12 28.72 33.55
CA THR A 5 17.66 27.38 33.92
C THR A 5 16.61 27.33 35.04
N LYS A 6 16.23 28.47 35.64
CA LYS A 6 15.19 28.54 36.69
C LYS A 6 13.84 29.12 36.23
N ARG A 7 13.74 29.67 35.01
CA ARG A 7 12.45 30.13 34.43
C ARG A 7 11.82 29.13 33.45
N LEU A 8 12.59 28.16 32.96
CA LEU A 8 12.10 27.07 32.09
C LEU A 8 11.38 25.92 32.83
N TRP A 9 11.27 25.98 34.16
CA TRP A 9 10.53 24.99 34.96
C TRP A 9 9.20 25.49 35.53
N LYS A 10 8.76 26.72 35.18
CA LYS A 10 7.51 27.32 35.69
C LYS A 10 6.42 27.56 34.64
N CYS A 11 6.63 27.20 33.38
CA CYS A 11 5.62 27.23 32.31
C CYS A 11 5.18 25.84 31.83
N ILE A 12 5.52 24.77 32.56
CA ILE A 12 5.07 23.38 32.30
C ILE A 12 3.79 23.02 33.08
N SER A 13 3.09 23.97 33.71
CA SER A 13 2.00 23.62 34.64
C SER A 13 0.60 24.15 34.33
N TYR A 14 0.33 24.79 33.19
CA TYR A 14 -1.05 25.16 32.83
C TYR A 14 -1.30 25.02 31.34
N CYS A 15 -1.67 23.79 30.93
CA CYS A 15 -2.49 23.40 29.76
C CYS A 15 -2.18 21.93 29.41
N PHE A 16 -2.51 21.01 30.33
CA PHE A 16 -2.60 19.58 30.06
C PHE A 16 -4.07 19.18 30.23
N PRO A 17 -4.80 18.74 29.20
CA PRO A 17 -5.77 17.70 29.42
C PRO A 17 -4.96 16.41 29.57
N PHE A 18 -4.75 16.00 30.82
CA PHE A 18 -4.18 14.68 31.13
C PHE A 18 -5.08 13.61 30.52
N ARG A 19 -4.70 13.03 29.37
CA ARG A 19 -5.20 11.70 29.00
C ARG A 19 -4.44 10.68 29.80
N LYS A 20 -5.10 10.04 30.75
CA LYS A 20 -4.55 8.92 31.50
C LYS A 20 -4.64 7.70 30.58
N LYS A 21 -3.50 7.08 30.26
CA LYS A 21 -3.48 5.77 29.62
C LYS A 21 -3.25 4.72 30.70
N ILE A 22 -4.25 3.88 30.93
CA ILE A 22 -4.17 2.80 31.93
C ILE A 22 -4.00 1.50 31.15
N LYS A 23 -2.86 0.83 31.34
CA LYS A 23 -2.61 -0.54 30.88
C LYS A 23 -2.72 -1.47 32.07
N GLN A 24 -3.58 -2.48 31.96
CA GLN A 24 -3.75 -3.47 33.02
C GLN A 24 -3.63 -4.87 32.41
N GLU A 25 -2.71 -5.65 32.95
CA GLU A 25 -2.48 -7.05 32.62
C GLU A 25 -2.92 -7.87 33.85
N SER A 26 -3.91 -8.76 33.67
CA SER A 26 -4.41 -9.61 34.77
C SER A 26 -4.06 -11.08 34.53
N LEU A 27 -3.47 -11.71 35.54
CA LEU A 27 -3.19 -13.16 35.58
C LEU A 27 -4.27 -13.96 36.34
N GLU A 28 -5.25 -13.29 36.95
CA GLU A 28 -6.32 -13.89 37.78
C GLU A 28 -7.72 -13.62 37.22
N LYS A 29 -8.68 -14.51 37.55
CA LYS A 29 -10.12 -14.36 37.22
C LYS A 29 -10.78 -13.33 38.16
N GLN A 30 -10.36 -12.07 38.15
CA GLN A 30 -11.02 -10.99 38.90
C GLN A 30 -11.65 -9.97 37.95
N PRO A 31 -12.81 -9.39 38.29
CA PRO A 31 -13.43 -8.32 37.51
C PRO A 31 -12.53 -7.08 37.50
N ILE A 32 -12.38 -6.47 36.32
CA ILE A 32 -11.60 -5.24 36.13
C ILE A 32 -12.56 -4.05 36.16
N GLU A 33 -12.52 -3.28 37.24
CA GLU A 33 -13.28 -2.02 37.36
C GLU A 33 -12.47 -0.83 36.82
N ALA A 34 -13.02 -0.14 35.83
CA ALA A 34 -12.38 0.94 35.10
C ALA A 34 -13.27 2.20 35.05
N ASN A 35 -13.40 2.88 36.20
CA ASN A 35 -14.20 4.09 36.34
C ASN A 35 -13.35 5.37 36.19
N SER A 36 -13.84 6.37 35.45
CA SER A 36 -13.15 7.66 35.32
C SER A 36 -14.07 8.83 34.99
N GLU A 37 -13.90 9.93 35.72
CA GLU A 37 -14.54 11.23 35.52
C GLU A 37 -13.81 12.12 34.46
N ARG A 38 -12.80 11.58 33.73
CA ARG A 38 -11.96 12.33 32.75
C ARG A 38 -11.79 11.56 31.43
N GLU A 39 -11.40 12.27 30.35
CA GLU A 39 -11.02 11.63 29.08
C GLU A 39 -9.87 10.64 29.28
N THR A 40 -10.14 9.35 29.05
CA THR A 40 -9.23 8.26 29.40
C THR A 40 -9.16 7.24 28.25
N SER A 41 -8.01 6.57 28.10
CA SER A 41 -7.89 5.41 27.20
C SER A 41 -7.47 4.19 28.00
N TYR A 42 -8.29 3.15 27.99
CA TYR A 42 -8.02 1.88 28.66
C TYR A 42 -7.56 0.85 27.63
N GLU A 43 -6.45 0.17 27.93
CA GLU A 43 -5.96 -0.96 27.14
C GLU A 43 -5.85 -2.16 28.08
N VAL A 44 -6.70 -3.16 27.87
CA VAL A 44 -6.76 -4.38 28.69
C VAL A 44 -6.37 -5.57 27.84
N ASN A 45 -5.30 -6.26 28.24
CA ASN A 45 -4.85 -7.49 27.61
C ASN A 45 -4.96 -8.63 28.61
N SER A 46 -5.70 -9.70 28.26
CA SER A 46 -5.94 -10.83 29.18
C SER A 46 -5.95 -12.18 28.45
N GLU A 47 -5.17 -13.13 28.97
CA GLU A 47 -5.09 -14.51 28.49
C GLU A 47 -6.17 -15.43 29.13
N ARG A 48 -7.07 -14.87 29.95
CA ARG A 48 -8.12 -15.60 30.69
C ARG A 48 -9.51 -14.99 30.53
N GLU A 49 -10.54 -15.71 30.99
CA GLU A 49 -11.92 -15.19 31.03
C GLU A 49 -11.96 -13.88 31.82
N THR A 50 -12.55 -12.84 31.23
CA THR A 50 -12.44 -11.47 31.74
C THR A 50 -13.81 -10.80 31.81
N THR A 51 -14.14 -10.26 32.98
CA THR A 51 -15.29 -9.36 33.16
C THR A 51 -14.76 -7.94 33.38
N ILE A 52 -15.23 -6.97 32.58
CA ILE A 52 -14.83 -5.57 32.68
C ILE A 52 -16.07 -4.75 32.98
N GLU A 53 -16.04 -3.95 34.05
CA GLU A 53 -17.07 -2.97 34.35
C GLU A 53 -16.46 -1.57 34.24
N ALA A 54 -17.01 -0.72 33.36
CA ALA A 54 -16.42 0.56 33.03
C ALA A 54 -17.46 1.68 32.93
N ASN A 55 -17.47 2.59 33.92
CA ASN A 55 -18.38 3.72 33.94
C ASN A 55 -17.62 5.05 33.71
N SER A 56 -18.11 5.90 32.80
CA SER A 56 -17.47 7.20 32.53
C SER A 56 -18.41 8.34 32.13
N GLU A 57 -18.22 9.50 32.75
CA GLU A 57 -18.97 10.74 32.50
C GLU A 57 -18.41 11.59 31.32
N ARG A 58 -17.34 11.15 30.63
CA ARG A 58 -16.61 11.91 29.58
C ARG A 58 -16.19 11.01 28.38
N GLU A 59 -15.69 11.61 27.29
CA GLU A 59 -15.26 10.87 26.09
C GLU A 59 -14.13 9.87 26.40
N THR A 60 -14.37 8.59 26.12
CA THR A 60 -13.46 7.50 26.53
C THR A 60 -13.24 6.51 25.39
N SER A 61 -12.07 5.87 25.38
CA SER A 61 -11.78 4.78 24.44
C SER A 61 -11.32 3.54 25.18
N TYR A 62 -11.91 2.39 24.84
CA TYR A 62 -11.60 1.09 25.42
C TYR A 62 -11.07 0.17 24.33
N GLU A 63 -9.86 -0.35 24.51
CA GLU A 63 -9.27 -1.39 23.69
C GLU A 63 -9.08 -2.64 24.55
N VAL A 64 -9.79 -3.71 24.23
CA VAL A 64 -9.77 -4.97 25.00
C VAL A 64 -9.34 -6.10 24.08
N ASN A 65 -8.22 -6.74 24.38
CA ASN A 65 -7.75 -7.93 23.69
C ASN A 65 -7.78 -9.13 24.65
N SER A 66 -8.60 -10.14 24.35
CA SER A 66 -8.74 -11.33 25.19
C SER A 66 -8.71 -12.64 24.41
N GLU A 67 -7.97 -13.63 24.91
CA GLU A 67 -7.90 -14.97 24.29
C GLU A 67 -9.05 -15.91 24.76
N ARG A 68 -9.93 -15.44 25.65
CA ARG A 68 -11.00 -16.23 26.29
C ARG A 68 -12.32 -15.45 26.36
N GLU A 69 -13.35 -16.04 26.98
CA GLU A 69 -14.68 -15.43 27.05
C GLU A 69 -14.62 -14.08 27.77
N THR A 70 -15.30 -13.08 27.23
CA THR A 70 -15.20 -11.70 27.71
C THR A 70 -16.59 -11.11 27.91
N THR A 71 -16.85 -10.61 29.11
CA THR A 71 -18.07 -9.85 29.43
C THR A 71 -17.68 -8.41 29.72
N ILE A 72 -18.28 -7.46 29.03
CA ILE A 72 -18.02 -6.02 29.23
C ILE A 72 -19.34 -5.34 29.54
N GLU A 73 -19.42 -4.68 30.68
CA GLU A 73 -20.51 -3.79 31.04
C GLU A 73 -19.95 -2.36 31.09
N ALA A 74 -20.44 -1.49 30.21
CA ALA A 74 -19.92 -0.13 30.12
C ALA A 74 -21.02 0.92 30.02
N ASN A 75 -21.06 1.87 30.95
CA ASN A 75 -22.05 2.94 30.97
C ASN A 75 -21.37 4.30 30.77
N SER A 76 -21.84 5.12 29.81
CA SER A 76 -21.26 6.45 29.59
C SER A 76 -22.25 7.52 29.15
N GLU A 77 -22.12 8.72 29.73
CA GLU A 77 -22.96 9.89 29.43
C GLU A 77 -22.52 10.68 28.16
N ARG A 78 -21.41 10.32 27.48
CA ARG A 78 -20.80 11.07 26.34
C ARG A 78 -20.25 10.15 25.21
N GLU A 79 -19.70 10.73 24.13
CA GLU A 79 -19.20 9.99 22.95
C GLU A 79 -18.06 9.02 23.30
N THR A 80 -18.24 7.74 22.99
CA THR A 80 -17.31 6.68 23.42
C THR A 80 -16.99 5.75 22.24
N SER A 81 -15.77 5.21 22.21
CA SER A 81 -15.36 4.21 21.22
C SER A 81 -14.85 2.94 21.88
N TYR A 82 -15.35 1.80 21.42
CA TYR A 82 -15.00 0.48 21.95
C TYR A 82 -14.42 -0.38 20.83
N GLU A 83 -13.22 -0.91 21.05
CA GLU A 83 -12.58 -1.92 20.22
C GLU A 83 -12.34 -3.18 21.07
N VAL A 84 -13.06 -4.25 20.77
CA VAL A 84 -12.97 -5.51 21.53
C VAL A 84 -12.57 -6.62 20.57
N ASN A 85 -11.39 -7.19 20.79
CA ASN A 85 -10.86 -8.31 20.04
C ASN A 85 -10.84 -9.55 20.95
N SER A 86 -11.70 -10.53 20.71
CA SER A 86 -11.80 -11.74 21.52
C SER A 86 -11.79 -13.04 20.70
N GLU A 87 -11.05 -14.06 21.15
CA GLU A 87 -10.98 -15.36 20.48
C GLU A 87 -12.15 -16.33 20.85
N ARG A 88 -13.04 -15.93 21.76
CA ARG A 88 -14.16 -16.74 22.29
C ARG A 88 -15.47 -15.93 22.36
N GLU A 89 -16.49 -16.45 23.04
CA GLU A 89 -17.80 -15.79 23.17
C GLU A 89 -17.66 -14.46 23.92
N THR A 90 -18.38 -13.44 23.45
CA THR A 90 -18.24 -12.07 23.95
C THR A 90 -19.61 -11.46 24.20
N THR A 91 -19.87 -11.02 25.42
CA THR A 91 -21.07 -10.28 25.79
C THR A 91 -20.69 -8.84 26.10
N VAL A 92 -21.29 -7.87 25.43
CA VAL A 92 -21.09 -6.45 25.67
C VAL A 92 -22.43 -5.79 25.95
N GLU A 93 -22.65 -5.32 27.18
CA GLU A 93 -23.76 -4.43 27.52
C GLU A 93 -23.22 -3.00 27.62
N ALA A 94 -23.67 -2.12 26.72
CA ALA A 94 -23.15 -0.76 26.63
C ALA A 94 -24.27 0.29 26.56
N ASN A 95 -24.49 1.00 27.67
CA ASN A 95 -25.51 2.04 27.78
C ASN A 95 -24.88 3.43 27.60
N SER A 96 -25.43 4.25 26.69
CA SER A 96 -24.95 5.62 26.49
C SER A 96 -26.03 6.60 26.05
N GLU A 97 -25.91 7.86 26.50
CA GLU A 97 -26.85 8.94 26.21
C GLU A 97 -26.60 9.67 24.87
N ILE A 98 -25.42 9.53 24.24
CA ILE A 98 -24.99 10.24 23.00
C ILE A 98 -24.30 9.25 22.00
N GLU A 99 -24.00 9.70 20.76
CA GLU A 99 -23.35 8.95 19.67
C GLU A 99 -22.17 8.09 20.15
N THR A 100 -22.10 6.83 19.72
CA THR A 100 -21.09 5.86 20.19
C THR A 100 -20.71 4.92 19.05
N SER A 101 -19.42 4.56 18.95
CA SER A 101 -18.92 3.66 17.90
C SER A 101 -18.38 2.35 18.49
N TYR A 102 -18.80 1.22 17.92
CA TYR A 102 -18.39 -0.11 18.37
C TYR A 102 -17.76 -0.90 17.25
N GLU A 103 -16.60 -1.48 17.54
CA GLU A 103 -15.98 -2.51 16.73
C GLU A 103 -15.69 -3.72 17.62
N VAL A 104 -16.50 -4.77 17.46
CA VAL A 104 -16.33 -6.03 18.17
C VAL A 104 -15.93 -7.11 17.17
N ASN A 105 -14.71 -7.59 17.32
CA ASN A 105 -14.12 -8.65 16.53
C ASN A 105 -14.02 -9.91 17.40
N SER A 106 -15.03 -10.78 17.30
CA SER A 106 -15.05 -12.07 18.01
C SER A 106 -15.08 -13.26 17.04
N GLU A 107 -14.38 -14.33 17.39
CA GLU A 107 -14.37 -15.57 16.60
C GLU A 107 -15.59 -16.49 16.85
N ARG A 108 -16.43 -16.20 17.87
CA ARG A 108 -17.61 -17.00 18.26
C ARG A 108 -18.87 -16.14 18.48
N GLU A 109 -19.87 -16.61 19.24
CA GLU A 109 -21.12 -15.86 19.43
C GLU A 109 -20.87 -14.54 20.18
N THR A 110 -21.52 -13.49 19.70
CA THR A 110 -21.38 -12.14 20.23
C THR A 110 -22.77 -11.60 20.51
N THR A 111 -23.03 -11.28 21.77
CA THR A 111 -24.24 -10.61 22.24
C THR A 111 -23.89 -9.17 22.56
N VAL A 112 -24.41 -8.22 21.79
CA VAL A 112 -24.25 -6.79 22.05
C VAL A 112 -25.62 -6.23 22.37
N GLU A 113 -25.82 -5.77 23.61
CA GLU A 113 -27.04 -5.10 24.04
C GLU A 113 -26.73 -3.62 24.30
N ALA A 114 -27.48 -2.73 23.64
CA ALA A 114 -27.31 -1.28 23.75
C ALA A 114 -28.69 -0.62 23.85
N LYS A 115 -28.98 0.03 24.99
CA LYS A 115 -30.24 0.78 25.23
C LYS A 115 -30.02 2.27 24.94
N ARG A 116 -30.72 2.90 23.95
CA ARG A 116 -30.40 4.30 23.51
C ARG A 116 -31.55 5.19 22.98
N LYS A 117 -31.26 6.52 22.97
CA LYS A 117 -32.10 7.62 22.48
C LYS A 117 -31.72 8.24 21.08
N ARG A 118 -30.50 8.07 20.49
CA ARG A 118 -30.10 8.58 19.12
C ARG A 118 -28.99 7.74 18.41
N GLU A 119 -28.66 8.09 17.14
CA GLU A 119 -27.87 7.34 16.12
C GLU A 119 -26.57 6.66 16.62
N THR A 120 -26.26 5.49 16.05
CA THR A 120 -25.12 4.63 16.45
C THR A 120 -24.56 3.87 15.24
N THR A 121 -23.23 3.78 15.14
CA THR A 121 -22.55 2.93 14.14
C THR A 121 -22.00 1.67 14.80
N THR A 122 -22.69 0.54 14.65
CA THR A 122 -22.26 -0.75 15.19
C THR A 122 -21.63 -1.61 14.09
N LYS A 123 -20.39 -2.07 14.28
CA LYS A 123 -19.77 -3.13 13.48
C LYS A 123 -19.40 -4.32 14.37
N ALA A 124 -20.23 -5.35 14.35
CA ALA A 124 -19.88 -6.65 14.89
C ALA A 124 -19.46 -7.58 13.75
N HIS A 125 -18.32 -8.24 13.86
CA HIS A 125 -17.84 -9.23 12.89
C HIS A 125 -18.12 -10.64 13.39
N ARG A 126 -19.27 -11.22 13.01
CA ARG A 126 -19.66 -12.60 13.37
C ARG A 126 -19.26 -13.61 12.29
N LYS A 127 -18.46 -14.63 12.65
CA LYS A 127 -18.09 -15.76 11.77
C LYS A 127 -18.99 -17.00 11.99
N ARG A 128 -20.31 -16.95 11.79
CA ARG A 128 -21.17 -18.12 11.38
C ARG A 128 -22.67 -17.75 11.22
N LYS A 129 -23.30 -18.31 10.17
CA LYS A 129 -24.74 -18.20 9.87
C LYS A 129 -25.56 -19.16 10.74
N ALA A 130 -26.63 -18.67 11.37
CA ALA A 130 -27.78 -19.50 11.74
C ALA A 130 -28.72 -19.65 10.53
N ALA A 131 -29.27 -20.86 10.38
CA ALA A 131 -30.21 -21.23 9.33
C ALA A 131 -31.55 -20.50 9.48
N ASN A 132 -32.19 -20.14 8.37
CA ASN A 132 -33.64 -19.93 8.36
C ASN A 132 -34.26 -20.60 7.13
N LYS A 133 -35.13 -21.58 7.42
CA LYS A 133 -36.15 -22.10 6.51
C LYS A 133 -37.18 -20.99 6.30
N SER A 134 -37.46 -20.61 5.06
CA SER A 134 -38.66 -19.85 4.71
C SER A 134 -39.49 -20.65 3.71
N LYS A 135 -40.65 -21.16 4.17
CA LYS A 135 -41.74 -21.58 3.29
C LYS A 135 -42.35 -20.33 2.68
N SER A 136 -42.39 -20.25 1.35
CA SER A 136 -43.21 -19.30 0.61
C SER A 136 -44.06 -20.07 -0.39
N THR A 137 -45.37 -19.99 -0.21
CA THR A 137 -46.39 -20.52 -1.12
C THR A 137 -46.66 -19.48 -2.21
N ARG A 138 -46.39 -19.81 -3.48
CA ARG A 138 -47.05 -19.13 -4.61
C ARG A 138 -47.22 -20.06 -5.81
N LYS A 139 -48.44 -20.00 -6.34
CA LYS A 139 -49.08 -20.89 -7.30
C LYS A 139 -48.37 -20.94 -8.66
N THR A 140 -48.21 -22.14 -9.19
CA THR A 140 -47.77 -22.46 -10.54
C THR A 140 -48.86 -22.16 -11.58
N ALA A 141 -48.55 -21.33 -12.58
CA ALA A 141 -49.29 -21.24 -13.84
C ALA A 141 -48.62 -22.13 -14.89
N LYS A 142 -49.41 -22.99 -15.54
CA LYS A 142 -49.01 -23.88 -16.64
C LYS A 142 -48.59 -23.07 -17.88
N LYS A 143 -47.52 -23.49 -18.56
CA LYS A 143 -47.31 -23.44 -20.03
C LYS A 143 -46.22 -24.45 -20.45
N PRO A 144 -46.17 -24.89 -21.72
CA PRO A 144 -46.29 -26.30 -22.08
C PRO A 144 -44.95 -27.01 -22.32
N ASN A 145 -45.05 -28.35 -22.30
CA ASN A 145 -44.04 -29.32 -22.69
C ASN A 145 -43.40 -28.98 -24.04
N VAL A 146 -42.07 -28.87 -24.03
CA VAL A 146 -41.23 -29.22 -25.18
C VAL A 146 -40.13 -30.14 -24.62
N SER A 147 -40.08 -31.36 -25.16
CA SER A 147 -39.13 -32.42 -24.82
C SER A 147 -37.67 -32.00 -25.05
N PRO A 148 -36.73 -32.45 -24.20
CA PRO A 148 -35.36 -32.64 -24.62
C PRO A 148 -35.10 -34.14 -24.83
N GLU A 149 -35.30 -34.61 -26.06
CA GLU A 149 -34.51 -35.74 -26.55
C GLU A 149 -33.06 -35.26 -26.68
N ARG A 150 -32.19 -35.77 -25.81
CA ARG A 150 -30.78 -36.04 -26.13
C ARG A 150 -30.21 -36.98 -25.05
N ASP A 151 -30.61 -38.24 -25.15
CA ASP A 151 -29.92 -39.35 -24.52
C ASP A 151 -28.51 -39.47 -25.10
N LYS A 152 -27.50 -39.28 -24.26
CA LYS A 152 -26.19 -39.92 -24.44
C LYS A 152 -26.20 -41.14 -23.53
N LEU A 153 -26.36 -42.31 -24.13
CA LEU A 153 -26.12 -43.61 -23.50
C LEU A 153 -24.66 -43.64 -23.02
N TYR A 154 -24.42 -43.42 -21.73
CA TYR A 154 -23.12 -43.69 -21.11
C TYR A 154 -23.06 -45.19 -20.81
N CYS A 155 -22.18 -45.93 -21.48
CA CYS A 155 -21.95 -47.34 -21.17
C CYS A 155 -21.25 -47.47 -19.80
N ASP A 156 -21.74 -48.34 -18.92
CA ASP A 156 -21.18 -48.61 -17.59
C ASP A 156 -19.69 -49.02 -17.62
N GLU A 157 -19.26 -49.65 -18.71
CA GLU A 157 -17.87 -50.02 -18.96
C GLU A 157 -16.98 -48.77 -19.12
N CYS A 158 -17.47 -47.74 -19.81
CA CYS A 158 -16.79 -46.46 -19.98
C CYS A 158 -16.60 -45.73 -18.65
N VAL A 159 -17.65 -45.69 -17.81
CA VAL A 159 -17.59 -45.09 -16.46
C VAL A 159 -16.60 -45.85 -15.58
N SER A 160 -16.64 -47.18 -15.62
CA SER A 160 -15.71 -48.03 -14.87
C SER A 160 -14.26 -47.87 -15.34
N ARG A 161 -14.03 -47.64 -16.63
CA ARG A 161 -12.70 -47.33 -17.19
C ARG A 161 -12.21 -45.95 -16.78
N GLN A 162 -13.07 -44.93 -16.81
CA GLN A 162 -12.76 -43.56 -16.36
C GLN A 162 -12.34 -43.55 -14.89
N LYS A 163 -13.11 -44.19 -14.02
CA LYS A 163 -12.78 -44.32 -12.60
C LYS A 163 -11.44 -45.00 -12.36
N ARG A 164 -11.15 -46.13 -13.03
CA ARG A 164 -9.85 -46.82 -12.95
C ARG A 164 -8.68 -45.93 -13.38
N CYS A 165 -8.84 -45.21 -14.49
CA CYS A 165 -7.84 -44.26 -14.97
C CYS A 165 -7.53 -43.17 -13.92
N PHE A 166 -8.58 -42.62 -13.28
CA PHE A 166 -8.40 -41.63 -12.22
C PHE A 166 -7.78 -42.23 -10.96
N GLU A 167 -8.11 -43.48 -10.58
CA GLU A 167 -7.44 -44.19 -9.49
C GLU A 167 -5.93 -44.33 -9.72
N ASP A 168 -5.52 -44.70 -10.93
CA ASP A 168 -4.10 -44.85 -11.28
C ASP A 168 -3.38 -43.50 -11.35
N GLN A 169 -4.08 -42.44 -11.80
CA GLN A 169 -3.58 -41.07 -11.70
C GLN A 169 -3.34 -40.68 -10.23
N VAL A 170 -4.30 -40.92 -9.32
CA VAL A 170 -4.17 -40.62 -7.90
C VAL A 170 -2.97 -41.36 -7.29
N LYS A 171 -2.80 -42.67 -7.55
CA LYS A 171 -1.64 -43.44 -7.08
C LYS A 171 -0.32 -42.83 -7.57
N THR A 172 -0.26 -42.51 -8.85
CA THR A 172 0.92 -41.90 -9.48
C THR A 172 1.25 -40.54 -8.88
N SER A 173 0.24 -39.68 -8.69
CA SER A 173 0.41 -38.35 -8.12
C SER A 173 0.81 -38.40 -6.64
N ILE A 174 0.32 -39.37 -5.86
CA ILE A 174 0.80 -39.61 -4.50
C ILE A 174 2.28 -39.98 -4.51
N ALA A 175 2.70 -40.94 -5.34
CA ALA A 175 4.09 -41.38 -5.44
C ALA A 175 5.03 -40.25 -5.88
N LYS A 176 4.57 -39.37 -6.77
CA LYS A 176 5.33 -38.21 -7.28
C LYS A 176 5.19 -36.94 -6.42
N LYS A 177 4.53 -37.00 -5.25
CA LYS A 177 4.26 -35.81 -4.42
C LYS A 177 3.54 -34.67 -5.16
N LYS A 178 2.62 -35.03 -6.07
CA LYS A 178 1.78 -34.11 -6.87
C LYS A 178 0.35 -34.04 -6.32
N VAL A 179 0.22 -33.81 -5.03
CA VAL A 179 -1.09 -33.62 -4.36
C VAL A 179 -1.17 -32.17 -3.89
N PHE A 180 -2.26 -31.48 -4.22
CA PHE A 180 -2.48 -30.11 -3.77
C PHE A 180 -3.81 -29.95 -3.04
N TRP A 181 -3.86 -28.93 -2.20
CA TRP A 181 -5.09 -28.48 -1.55
C TRP A 181 -5.26 -26.97 -1.71
N THR A 182 -6.52 -26.53 -1.89
CA THR A 182 -6.84 -25.11 -1.95
C THR A 182 -8.23 -24.80 -1.41
N ASP A 183 -8.39 -23.62 -0.79
CA ASP A 183 -9.69 -23.10 -0.33
C ASP A 183 -10.38 -22.16 -1.35
N PHE A 184 -9.84 -22.07 -2.56
CA PHE A 184 -10.39 -21.26 -3.64
C PHE A 184 -11.65 -21.92 -4.24
N LYS A 185 -12.81 -21.31 -3.97
CA LYS A 185 -14.15 -21.91 -4.18
C LYS A 185 -14.64 -22.01 -5.64
N ARG A 186 -13.91 -21.50 -6.63
CA ARG A 186 -14.29 -21.55 -8.06
C ARG A 186 -13.06 -21.89 -8.88
N SER A 187 -13.24 -22.66 -9.97
CA SER A 187 -12.19 -23.08 -10.91
C SER A 187 -11.20 -21.93 -11.13
N ASN A 188 -10.10 -22.01 -10.39
CA ASN A 188 -9.08 -20.98 -10.32
C ASN A 188 -8.05 -21.31 -11.40
N ASP A 189 -7.47 -20.30 -12.03
CA ASP A 189 -6.39 -20.48 -13.01
C ASP A 189 -5.26 -21.36 -12.43
N PHE A 190 -5.01 -21.25 -11.12
CA PHE A 190 -4.11 -22.13 -10.36
C PHE A 190 -4.50 -23.61 -10.41
N GLU A 191 -5.78 -23.93 -10.17
CA GLU A 191 -6.25 -25.32 -10.16
C GLU A 191 -6.12 -25.92 -11.57
N ARG A 192 -6.48 -25.17 -12.61
CA ARG A 192 -6.32 -25.62 -14.00
C ARG A 192 -4.85 -25.88 -14.35
N GLY A 193 -3.95 -24.96 -14.00
CA GLY A 193 -2.52 -25.10 -14.26
C GLY A 193 -1.85 -26.23 -13.47
N LEU A 194 -2.36 -26.59 -12.29
CA LEU A 194 -1.89 -27.74 -11.53
C LEU A 194 -2.39 -29.06 -12.13
N LEU A 195 -3.68 -29.12 -12.48
CA LEU A 195 -4.28 -30.31 -13.09
C LEU A 195 -3.59 -30.65 -14.43
N SER A 196 -3.26 -29.65 -15.25
CA SER A 196 -2.52 -29.85 -16.51
C SER A 196 -1.10 -30.39 -16.30
N ARG A 197 -0.50 -30.13 -15.13
CA ARG A 197 0.81 -30.68 -14.71
C ARG A 197 0.72 -32.07 -14.06
N GLY A 198 -0.45 -32.70 -14.09
CA GLY A 198 -0.71 -34.03 -13.52
C GLY A 198 -0.86 -34.03 -12.00
N TRP A 199 -1.16 -32.89 -11.38
CA TRP A 199 -1.48 -32.83 -9.95
C TRP A 199 -2.92 -33.27 -9.69
N VAL A 200 -3.18 -33.81 -8.50
CA VAL A 200 -4.52 -34.19 -8.06
C VAL A 200 -4.95 -33.37 -6.84
N LYS A 201 -6.22 -32.94 -6.85
CA LYS A 201 -6.80 -32.10 -5.80
C LYS A 201 -7.32 -32.95 -4.65
N LYS A 202 -6.89 -32.60 -3.44
CA LYS A 202 -7.51 -33.06 -2.19
C LYS A 202 -8.69 -32.14 -1.84
N ILE A 203 -9.84 -32.71 -1.46
CA ILE A 203 -11.05 -31.93 -1.15
C ILE A 203 -10.97 -31.25 0.22
N ALA A 204 -10.46 -31.95 1.24
CA ALA A 204 -10.52 -31.49 2.63
C ALA A 204 -9.13 -31.07 3.17
N PRO A 205 -9.05 -29.92 3.88
CA PRO A 205 -7.86 -29.58 4.65
C PRO A 205 -7.78 -30.46 5.89
N THR A 206 -6.81 -31.36 5.95
CA THR A 206 -6.57 -32.17 7.15
C THR A 206 -5.58 -31.47 8.06
N PHE A 207 -6.08 -30.55 8.90
CA PHE A 207 -5.27 -29.82 9.88
C PHE A 207 -5.57 -30.20 11.34
N ASN A 208 -6.34 -31.26 11.64
CA ASN A 208 -6.57 -31.72 13.03
C ASN A 208 -6.89 -33.22 13.14
N ALA A 209 -6.38 -33.80 14.24
CA ALA A 209 -6.12 -35.20 14.54
C ALA A 209 -7.32 -36.16 14.45
N GLY A 210 -7.08 -37.30 13.79
CA GLY A 210 -7.97 -38.44 13.58
C GLY A 210 -7.57 -39.17 12.29
N PRO A 211 -7.74 -40.50 12.14
CA PRO A 211 -7.42 -41.21 10.92
C PRO A 211 -8.40 -40.79 9.81
N LYS A 212 -8.10 -39.68 9.13
CA LYS A 212 -8.93 -39.12 8.08
C LYS A 212 -8.51 -39.69 6.74
N LYS A 213 -9.43 -40.40 6.09
CA LYS A 213 -9.27 -40.81 4.70
C LYS A 213 -9.22 -39.56 3.82
N THR A 214 -8.28 -39.50 2.88
CA THR A 214 -8.26 -38.42 1.89
C THR A 214 -9.22 -38.72 0.76
N ILE A 215 -10.07 -37.76 0.42
CA ILE A 215 -10.97 -37.83 -0.75
C ILE A 215 -10.36 -36.98 -1.87
N PHE A 216 -10.19 -37.61 -3.02
CA PHE A 216 -9.85 -36.98 -4.28
C PHE A 216 -11.09 -36.93 -5.16
N CYS A 217 -11.31 -35.84 -5.87
CA CYS A 217 -12.41 -35.71 -6.83
C CYS A 217 -11.83 -35.49 -8.23
N ASP A 218 -12.33 -36.26 -9.19
CA ASP A 218 -12.08 -36.07 -10.60
C ASP A 218 -12.79 -34.77 -11.06
N PRO A 219 -12.05 -33.76 -11.52
CA PRO A 219 -12.64 -32.49 -11.93
C PRO A 219 -13.45 -32.57 -13.23
N THR A 220 -13.28 -33.62 -14.02
CA THR A 220 -13.95 -33.82 -15.32
C THR A 220 -15.24 -34.63 -15.16
N TYR A 221 -15.18 -35.73 -14.40
CA TYR A 221 -16.31 -36.68 -14.30
C TYR A 221 -16.95 -36.74 -12.91
N GLY A 222 -16.38 -36.06 -11.92
CA GLY A 222 -16.92 -36.03 -10.55
C GLY A 222 -16.70 -37.33 -9.76
N HIS A 223 -15.89 -38.27 -10.26
CA HIS A 223 -15.57 -39.50 -9.56
C HIS A 223 -14.78 -39.21 -8.27
N GLU A 224 -15.18 -39.84 -7.17
CA GLU A 224 -14.47 -39.71 -5.90
C GLU A 224 -13.64 -40.97 -5.59
N ILE A 225 -12.36 -40.75 -5.30
CA ILE A 225 -11.45 -41.80 -4.84
C ILE A 225 -11.07 -41.53 -3.39
N ILE A 226 -11.34 -42.52 -2.54
CA ILE A 226 -11.08 -42.44 -1.11
C ILE A 226 -9.82 -43.24 -0.79
N SER A 227 -8.77 -42.55 -0.37
CA SER A 227 -7.54 -43.17 0.13
C SER A 227 -7.77 -43.89 1.45
N ARG A 228 -7.01 -44.97 1.69
CA ARG A 228 -7.02 -45.69 2.98
C ARG A 228 -6.40 -44.88 4.12
N TYR A 229 -5.50 -43.95 3.80
CA TYR A 229 -4.76 -43.13 4.75
C TYR A 229 -4.89 -41.65 4.44
N ASP A 230 -4.49 -40.81 5.41
CA ASP A 230 -4.41 -39.37 5.21
C ASP A 230 -3.18 -39.01 4.37
N ILE A 231 -3.39 -38.42 3.21
CA ILE A 231 -2.32 -37.96 2.32
C ILE A 231 -2.13 -36.46 2.52
N GLN A 232 -0.97 -36.06 3.02
CA GLN A 232 -0.64 -34.64 3.16
C GLN A 232 -0.40 -34.01 1.78
N PRO A 233 -0.99 -32.83 1.48
CA PRO A 233 -0.75 -32.16 0.21
C PRO A 233 0.68 -31.61 0.17
N SER A 234 1.36 -31.77 -0.96
CA SER A 234 2.69 -31.19 -1.21
C SER A 234 2.62 -29.71 -1.58
N LEU A 235 1.47 -29.23 -2.05
CA LEU A 235 1.22 -27.81 -2.33
C LEU A 235 -0.06 -27.34 -1.63
N ILE A 236 0.04 -26.27 -0.86
CA ILE A 236 -1.06 -25.65 -0.12
C ILE A 236 -1.25 -24.23 -0.67
N LEU A 237 -2.41 -23.99 -1.31
CA LEU A 237 -2.77 -22.68 -1.85
C LEU A 237 -3.96 -22.12 -1.10
N THR A 238 -3.75 -21.10 -0.28
CA THR A 238 -4.80 -20.57 0.60
C THR A 238 -4.75 -19.06 0.76
N ARG A 239 -5.92 -18.49 1.05
CA ARG A 239 -6.06 -17.09 1.50
C ARG A 239 -5.95 -16.97 3.02
N LYS A 240 -6.19 -18.07 3.74
CA LYS A 240 -6.18 -18.11 5.21
C LYS A 240 -4.77 -18.30 5.74
N ARG A 241 -4.53 -17.81 6.96
CA ARG A 241 -3.29 -18.03 7.69
C ARG A 241 -3.01 -19.54 7.80
N VAL A 242 -1.77 -19.92 7.48
CA VAL A 242 -1.18 -21.25 7.64
C VAL A 242 -0.15 -21.23 8.77
N GLU A 243 -0.28 -22.14 9.72
CA GLU A 243 0.74 -22.32 10.76
C GLU A 243 2.00 -22.96 10.16
N LEU A 244 2.98 -22.11 9.79
CA LEU A 244 4.18 -22.56 9.05
C LEU A 244 4.97 -23.65 9.78
N HIS A 245 4.95 -23.66 11.11
CA HIS A 245 5.64 -24.66 11.93
C HIS A 245 5.02 -26.06 11.81
N LEU A 246 3.74 -26.17 11.41
CA LEU A 246 3.07 -27.46 11.17
C LEU A 246 3.34 -28.03 9.78
N LEU A 247 3.89 -27.24 8.86
CA LEU A 247 4.24 -27.72 7.52
C LEU A 247 5.50 -28.58 7.56
N LYS A 248 5.59 -29.61 6.72
CA LYS A 248 6.81 -30.36 6.43
C LYS A 248 7.74 -29.54 5.52
N GLU A 249 9.03 -29.85 5.53
CA GLU A 249 10.05 -29.08 4.78
C GLU A 249 9.84 -29.10 3.26
N ASP A 250 9.28 -30.18 2.72
CA ASP A 250 9.01 -30.36 1.29
C ASP A 250 7.67 -29.76 0.84
N GLN A 251 6.85 -29.26 1.75
CA GLN A 251 5.57 -28.65 1.41
C GLN A 251 5.74 -27.21 0.90
N ILE A 252 5.09 -26.92 -0.21
CA ILE A 252 5.05 -25.60 -0.84
C ILE A 252 3.81 -24.85 -0.35
N THR A 253 3.95 -23.57 0.00
CA THR A 253 2.83 -22.73 0.45
C THR A 253 2.95 -21.30 -0.06
N ASN A 254 1.81 -20.63 -0.33
CA ASN A 254 1.78 -19.23 -0.73
C ASN A 254 1.70 -18.28 0.48
N HIS A 255 2.64 -18.42 1.43
CA HIS A 255 2.61 -17.69 2.71
C HIS A 255 3.99 -17.33 3.29
N PHE A 256 4.17 -16.03 3.50
CA PHE A 256 5.09 -15.38 4.43
C PHE A 256 4.32 -14.61 5.50
N TYR A 257 4.99 -14.30 6.62
CA TYR A 257 4.48 -13.40 7.66
C TYR A 257 5.49 -12.33 8.02
N GLY A 258 5.02 -11.21 8.57
CA GLY A 258 5.91 -10.16 9.09
C GLY A 258 6.62 -9.36 7.99
N VAL A 259 6.04 -9.28 6.79
CA VAL A 259 6.60 -8.42 5.72
C VAL A 259 6.15 -6.98 5.95
N ASP A 260 6.88 -6.25 6.80
CA ASP A 260 6.50 -4.90 7.26
C ASP A 260 6.30 -3.88 6.13
N ALA A 261 7.00 -4.06 5.00
CA ALA A 261 6.87 -3.25 3.80
C ALA A 261 5.44 -3.22 3.21
N THR A 262 4.57 -4.14 3.61
CA THR A 262 3.19 -4.24 3.10
C THR A 262 2.19 -3.32 3.82
N SER A 263 2.62 -2.68 4.91
CA SER A 263 1.85 -1.65 5.61
C SER A 263 2.43 -0.26 5.34
N LYS A 264 1.60 0.78 5.39
CA LYS A 264 2.06 2.16 5.15
C LYS A 264 3.08 2.63 6.19
N SER A 265 2.79 2.38 7.47
CA SER A 265 3.70 2.72 8.57
C SER A 265 4.94 1.82 8.58
N GLY A 266 4.79 0.54 8.27
CA GLY A 266 5.92 -0.39 8.20
C GLY A 266 6.87 -0.04 7.06
N LEU A 267 6.37 0.24 5.86
CA LEU A 267 7.19 0.72 4.74
C LEU A 267 7.92 2.03 5.06
N CYS A 268 7.23 3.00 5.68
CA CYS A 268 7.82 4.28 6.09
C CYS A 268 8.96 4.08 7.10
N ASN A 269 8.73 3.30 8.17
CA ASN A 269 9.74 2.97 9.16
C ASN A 269 10.93 2.22 8.57
N LEU A 270 10.63 1.24 7.72
CA LEU A 270 11.63 0.37 7.12
C LEU A 270 12.63 1.16 6.27
N LEU A 271 12.14 2.01 5.37
CA LEU A 271 13.00 2.79 4.49
C LEU A 271 13.72 3.90 5.26
N ARG A 272 13.11 4.50 6.29
CA ARG A 272 13.78 5.46 7.18
C ARG A 272 14.98 4.83 7.88
N GLN A 273 14.82 3.63 8.45
CA GLN A 273 15.92 2.92 9.11
C GLN A 273 17.00 2.45 8.13
N TRP A 274 16.60 2.01 6.93
CA TRP A 274 17.52 1.60 5.88
C TRP A 274 18.44 2.73 5.41
N CYS A 275 17.93 3.97 5.38
CA CYS A 275 18.73 5.15 5.03
C CYS A 275 19.93 5.37 5.96
N LEU A 276 19.87 4.86 7.20
CA LEU A 276 20.93 5.00 8.20
C LEU A 276 21.98 3.89 8.11
N SER A 277 21.68 2.77 7.44
CA SER A 277 22.47 1.54 7.51
C SER A 277 23.07 1.07 6.18
N CYS A 278 22.74 1.69 5.05
CA CYS A 278 23.16 1.26 3.71
C CYS A 278 23.37 2.41 2.73
N ASP A 279 24.18 2.19 1.70
CA ASP A 279 24.55 3.19 0.67
C ASP A 279 23.38 3.64 -0.24
N ALA A 280 22.23 2.97 -0.18
CA ALA A 280 21.11 3.27 -1.06
C ALA A 280 20.14 4.27 -0.42
N ASN A 281 20.21 5.53 -0.84
CA ASN A 281 19.31 6.60 -0.37
C ASN A 281 17.84 6.36 -0.82
N PRO A 282 16.89 6.04 0.09
CA PRO A 282 15.50 5.81 -0.24
C PRO A 282 14.77 7.04 -0.78
N HIS A 283 15.26 8.25 -0.48
CA HIS A 283 14.69 9.50 -1.00
C HIS A 283 14.78 9.62 -2.52
N THR A 284 15.55 8.76 -3.20
CA THR A 284 15.66 8.70 -4.66
C THR A 284 14.52 7.94 -5.34
N PHE A 285 13.72 7.15 -4.60
CA PHE A 285 12.63 6.35 -5.17
C PHE A 285 11.38 6.25 -4.27
N PHE A 286 11.40 6.82 -3.07
CA PHE A 286 10.26 6.81 -2.14
C PHE A 286 10.01 8.22 -1.60
N PRO A 287 8.82 8.81 -1.82
CA PRO A 287 8.50 10.14 -1.30
C PRO A 287 8.57 10.15 0.22
N ARG A 288 9.26 11.17 0.77
CA ARG A 288 9.50 11.29 2.22
C ARG A 288 8.21 11.28 3.02
N CYS A 289 8.23 10.67 4.19
CA CYS A 289 7.05 10.44 5.03
C CYS A 289 7.38 10.59 6.52
N TYR A 290 6.36 10.95 7.30
CA TYR A 290 6.44 11.21 8.73
C TYR A 290 5.30 10.53 9.47
N MET A 291 5.57 10.15 10.73
CA MET A 291 4.58 9.58 11.64
C MET A 291 4.56 10.32 12.97
N PHE A 292 3.47 11.04 13.25
CA PHE A 292 3.34 11.89 14.45
C PHE A 292 3.16 11.13 15.77
N SER A 293 3.35 9.80 15.78
CA SER A 293 3.42 9.01 17.02
C SER A 293 4.67 9.29 17.84
N GLU A 294 5.74 9.80 17.23
CA GLU A 294 7.01 10.15 17.89
C GLU A 294 7.13 11.68 18.01
N LYS A 295 7.48 12.20 19.21
CA LYS A 295 7.53 13.66 19.45
C LYS A 295 8.47 14.40 18.49
N ASN A 296 9.60 13.79 18.14
CA ASN A 296 10.62 14.40 17.26
C ASN A 296 10.18 14.45 15.79
N GLU A 297 9.37 13.49 15.34
CA GLU A 297 8.89 13.40 13.96
C GLU A 297 8.00 14.57 13.57
N LYS A 298 7.17 15.05 14.50
CA LYS A 298 6.32 16.21 14.22
C LYS A 298 7.15 17.46 13.99
N GLN A 299 8.23 17.66 14.76
CA GLN A 299 9.12 18.79 14.57
C GLN A 299 9.87 18.69 13.24
N ALA A 300 10.43 17.52 12.94
CA ALA A 300 11.10 17.25 11.66
C ALA A 300 10.19 17.52 10.46
N PHE A 301 8.91 17.12 10.55
CA PHE A 301 7.91 17.44 9.53
C PHE A 301 7.67 18.96 9.40
N ILE A 302 7.57 19.70 10.49
CA ILE A 302 7.35 21.16 10.43
C ILE A 302 8.57 21.85 9.80
N ASP A 303 9.78 21.39 10.13
CA ASP A 303 11.01 21.93 9.56
C ASP A 303 11.08 21.63 8.05
N ASP A 304 10.77 20.40 7.62
CA ASP A 304 10.66 20.03 6.19
C ASP A 304 9.56 20.81 5.46
N PHE A 305 8.38 20.96 6.07
CA PHE A 305 7.31 21.79 5.51
C PHE A 305 7.79 23.22 5.27
N THR A 306 8.55 23.78 6.23
CA THR A 306 9.10 25.14 6.12
C THR A 306 10.15 25.23 5.02
N MET A 307 11.05 24.24 4.92
CA MET A 307 12.05 24.17 3.86
C MET A 307 11.44 23.99 2.47
N THR A 308 10.39 23.18 2.38
CA THR A 308 9.62 22.98 1.14
C THR A 308 8.92 24.27 0.72
N ALA A 309 8.37 25.05 1.67
CA ALA A 309 7.80 26.36 1.41
C ALA A 309 8.86 27.38 0.92
N ALA A 310 10.05 27.40 1.53
CA ALA A 310 11.18 28.22 1.07
C ALA A 310 11.59 27.89 -0.36
N CYS A 311 11.78 26.60 -0.68
CA CYS A 311 12.04 26.16 -2.06
C CYS A 311 10.90 26.57 -3.02
N GLY A 312 9.65 26.51 -2.56
CA GLY A 312 8.48 26.98 -3.30
C GLY A 312 8.57 28.45 -3.68
N ILE A 313 8.95 29.34 -2.75
CA ILE A 313 9.14 30.77 -3.03
C ILE A 313 10.21 30.99 -4.09
N LEU A 314 11.37 30.32 -3.98
CA LEU A 314 12.44 30.45 -4.97
C LEU A 314 11.95 30.00 -6.37
N LYS A 315 11.20 28.90 -6.45
CA LYS A 315 10.60 28.39 -7.70
C LYS A 315 9.57 29.37 -8.28
N TRP A 316 8.74 29.98 -7.43
CA TRP A 316 7.77 30.98 -7.85
C TRP A 316 8.45 32.22 -8.45
N VAL A 317 9.58 32.65 -7.89
CA VAL A 317 10.38 33.76 -8.45
C VAL A 317 10.85 33.41 -9.86
N LEU A 318 11.39 32.21 -10.09
CA LEU A 318 11.80 31.79 -11.43
C LEU A 318 10.61 31.77 -12.41
N ARG A 319 9.53 31.07 -12.04
CA ARG A 319 8.35 30.89 -12.89
C ARG A 319 7.71 32.21 -13.29
N THR A 320 7.53 33.12 -12.34
CA THR A 320 6.84 34.41 -12.57
C THR A 320 7.69 35.37 -13.42
N ASN A 321 9.01 35.17 -13.44
CA ASN A 321 9.95 35.97 -14.24
C ASN A 321 10.43 35.22 -15.50
N GLY A 322 9.73 34.16 -15.93
CA GLY A 322 9.98 33.48 -17.20
C GLY A 322 11.26 32.63 -17.26
N LYS A 323 11.85 32.24 -16.12
CA LYS A 323 12.96 31.28 -16.06
C LYS A 323 12.49 29.89 -15.60
N SER A 324 13.15 28.84 -16.08
CA SER A 324 12.90 27.46 -15.64
C SER A 324 14.16 26.78 -15.14
N LEU A 325 14.00 25.94 -14.11
CA LEU A 325 15.03 25.01 -13.64
C LEU A 325 15.39 23.91 -14.66
N GLN A 326 14.61 23.77 -15.73
CA GLN A 326 14.81 22.74 -16.76
C GLN A 326 15.67 23.22 -17.94
N ASP A 327 16.00 24.51 -18.03
CA ASP A 327 16.66 25.13 -19.19
C ASP A 327 18.12 24.66 -19.42
N GLU A 328 18.74 23.95 -18.47
CA GLU A 328 20.13 23.44 -18.60
C GLU A 328 20.26 21.93 -18.88
N VAL A 329 19.18 21.13 -18.84
CA VAL A 329 19.30 19.65 -18.72
C VAL A 329 19.19 18.88 -20.04
N ILE A 330 19.02 19.55 -21.18
CA ILE A 330 19.04 18.88 -22.49
C ILE A 330 19.90 19.69 -23.47
N PRO A 331 21.00 19.14 -24.03
CA PRO A 331 21.61 19.73 -25.21
C PRO A 331 20.59 19.66 -26.35
N SER A 332 19.88 20.77 -26.61
CA SER A 332 19.01 20.87 -27.76
C SER A 332 19.87 20.92 -29.02
N ARG A 333 19.80 19.87 -29.83
CA ARG A 333 19.98 20.05 -31.27
C ARG A 333 18.92 21.06 -31.69
N LYS A 334 19.33 22.12 -32.40
CA LYS A 334 18.42 23.09 -33.02
C LYS A 334 17.50 22.35 -34.01
N GLU A 335 16.38 21.84 -33.53
CA GLU A 335 15.25 21.43 -34.35
C GLU A 335 14.19 22.51 -34.20
N LYS A 336 13.64 22.91 -35.35
CA LYS A 336 12.62 23.96 -35.45
C LYS A 336 11.46 23.62 -34.51
N GLU A 337 11.17 24.53 -33.60
CA GLU A 337 10.03 24.48 -32.69
C GLU A 337 8.72 24.39 -33.49
N GLU A 338 8.18 23.18 -33.64
CA GLU A 338 6.72 23.02 -33.69
C GLU A 338 6.23 22.92 -32.25
N LYS A 339 5.49 23.94 -31.82
CA LYS A 339 4.86 24.03 -30.50
C LYS A 339 3.80 22.95 -30.33
N THR A 340 4.19 21.72 -30.02
CA THR A 340 3.30 20.76 -29.35
C THR A 340 3.24 21.16 -27.88
N ALA A 341 2.23 21.96 -27.55
CA ALA A 341 1.87 22.32 -26.19
C ALA A 341 1.55 21.04 -25.40
N ILE A 342 2.52 20.55 -24.64
CA ILE A 342 2.26 19.75 -23.45
C ILE A 342 1.46 20.67 -22.53
N CYS A 343 0.23 20.29 -22.18
CA CYS A 343 -0.69 21.16 -21.47
C CYS A 343 -0.16 21.53 -20.08
N MET A 344 0.62 22.60 -20.01
CA MET A 344 0.61 23.48 -18.86
C MET A 344 -0.70 24.23 -18.99
N SER A 345 -1.66 23.92 -18.13
CA SER A 345 -2.83 24.78 -17.98
C SER A 345 -2.30 26.15 -17.60
N ASP A 346 -2.30 27.07 -18.57
CA ASP A 346 -2.21 28.50 -18.29
C ASP A 346 -3.28 28.78 -17.24
N ALA A 347 -2.84 28.99 -16.00
CA ALA A 347 -3.72 29.33 -14.91
C ALA A 347 -4.46 30.59 -15.36
N LYS A 348 -5.75 30.46 -15.67
CA LYS A 348 -6.62 31.62 -15.81
C LYS A 348 -6.52 32.36 -14.48
N ILE A 349 -5.86 33.51 -14.50
CA ILE A 349 -5.82 34.45 -13.40
C ILE A 349 -7.28 34.85 -13.16
N ASN A 350 -7.94 34.16 -12.22
CA ASN A 350 -9.25 34.57 -11.76
C ASN A 350 -9.05 35.91 -11.04
N ASN A 351 -9.64 36.97 -11.60
CA ASN A 351 -9.66 38.32 -11.03
C ASN A 351 -10.23 38.29 -9.61
N HIS A 352 -9.34 38.18 -8.62
CA HIS A 352 -9.65 38.29 -7.20
C HIS A 352 -9.08 39.60 -6.65
N GLY A 353 -9.88 40.67 -6.66
CA GLY A 353 -9.60 41.92 -5.93
C GLY A 353 -8.29 42.64 -6.32
N PRO A 354 -7.94 43.75 -5.62
CA PRO A 354 -6.64 44.37 -5.80
C PRO A 354 -5.54 43.39 -5.39
N ALA A 355 -4.55 43.19 -6.26
CA ALA A 355 -3.44 42.26 -6.06
C ALA A 355 -2.79 42.51 -4.68
N ARG A 356 -2.92 41.54 -3.78
CA ARG A 356 -2.22 41.60 -2.49
C ARG A 356 -0.72 41.52 -2.79
N ILE A 357 0.05 42.46 -2.24
CA ILE A 357 1.49 42.54 -2.44
C ILE A 357 2.18 42.07 -1.15
N VAL A 358 3.13 41.15 -1.28
CA VAL A 358 3.99 40.65 -0.20
C VAL A 358 5.38 41.30 -0.33
N PRO A 359 6.01 41.76 0.77
CA PRO A 359 7.35 42.35 0.74
C PRO A 359 8.42 41.40 0.19
N GLU A 360 9.50 41.95 -0.35
CA GLU A 360 10.63 41.16 -0.88
C GLU A 360 11.39 40.36 0.21
N ASP A 361 11.19 40.70 1.49
CA ASP A 361 11.77 40.02 2.66
C ASP A 361 11.50 38.51 2.68
N ILE A 362 10.37 38.06 2.11
CA ILE A 362 10.07 36.63 1.99
C ILE A 362 11.09 35.89 1.10
N ILE A 363 11.59 36.54 0.04
CA ILE A 363 12.60 35.96 -0.86
C ILE A 363 13.93 35.87 -0.13
N VAL A 364 14.34 36.93 0.56
CA VAL A 364 15.57 36.96 1.36
C VAL A 364 15.52 35.87 2.44
N THR A 365 14.39 35.75 3.14
CA THR A 365 14.18 34.70 4.15
C THR A 365 14.28 33.30 3.54
N ALA A 366 13.69 33.08 2.37
CA ALA A 366 13.76 31.79 1.68
C ALA A 366 15.18 31.46 1.22
N LEU A 367 15.92 32.43 0.68
CA LEU A 367 17.33 32.26 0.27
C LEU A 367 18.20 31.85 1.46
N VAL A 368 18.11 32.58 2.58
CA VAL A 368 18.88 32.27 3.81
C VAL A 368 18.54 30.89 4.34
N ALA A 369 17.25 30.52 4.41
CA ALA A 369 16.85 29.20 4.88
C ALA A 369 17.38 28.08 3.97
N CYS A 370 17.28 28.25 2.65
CA CYS A 370 17.78 27.30 1.66
C CYS A 370 19.31 27.17 1.67
N GLN A 371 20.04 28.27 1.86
CA GLN A 371 21.50 28.27 1.95
C GLN A 371 21.98 27.57 3.22
N PHE A 372 21.35 27.86 4.36
CA PHE A 372 21.63 27.16 5.62
C PHE A 372 21.37 25.65 5.51
N HIS A 373 20.26 25.25 4.90
CA HIS A 373 19.96 23.84 4.68
C HIS A 373 20.96 23.15 3.74
N LEU A 374 21.43 23.85 2.70
CA LEU A 374 22.48 23.34 1.82
C LEU A 374 23.80 23.14 2.57
N TYR A 375 24.17 24.10 3.43
CA TYR A 375 25.34 24.00 4.30
C TYR A 375 25.24 22.77 5.22
N ASP A 376 24.12 22.58 5.92
CA ASP A 376 23.89 21.41 6.79
C ASP A 376 24.02 20.07 6.04
N MET A 377 23.63 20.02 4.77
CA MET A 377 23.72 18.80 3.96
C MET A 377 25.12 18.53 3.39
N THR A 378 25.87 19.58 3.04
CA THR A 378 27.13 19.46 2.29
C THR A 378 28.37 19.65 3.15
N HIS A 379 28.26 20.35 4.28
CA HIS A 379 29.37 20.81 5.09
C HIS A 379 30.42 21.60 4.26
N GLU A 380 30.00 22.21 3.16
CA GLU A 380 30.86 23.10 2.35
C GLU A 380 30.87 24.48 3.03
N ASP A 381 32.04 24.90 3.51
CA ASP A 381 32.27 26.21 4.12
C ASP A 381 32.03 27.32 3.09
N GLU A 382 30.89 28.01 3.14
CA GLU A 382 30.78 29.37 2.60
C GLU A 382 31.10 30.34 3.75
N ASP A 383 32.17 31.13 3.61
CA ASP A 383 32.74 32.03 4.63
C ASP A 383 31.79 33.12 5.18
N ASP A 384 30.53 33.17 4.73
CA ASP A 384 29.50 34.15 5.11
C ASP A 384 28.19 33.49 5.59
N VAL A 385 28.24 32.43 6.42
CA VAL A 385 27.03 31.94 7.11
C VAL A 385 26.59 32.99 8.14
N ILE A 386 25.77 33.94 7.68
CA ILE A 386 25.01 34.83 8.56
C ILE A 386 24.21 33.92 9.50
N CYS A 387 24.54 33.98 10.80
CA CYS A 387 23.73 33.38 11.86
C CYS A 387 22.27 33.79 11.64
N ALA A 388 21.46 32.88 11.09
CA ALA A 388 20.04 33.09 10.88
C ALA A 388 19.38 33.26 12.24
N GLY A 389 19.28 34.51 12.69
CA GLY A 389 18.38 34.91 13.76
C GLY A 389 17.00 34.39 13.42
N ILE A 390 16.34 33.82 14.43
CA ILE A 390 15.05 33.12 14.37
C ILE A 390 14.16 33.71 13.27
N VAL A 391 14.10 33.01 12.13
CA VAL A 391 13.08 33.28 11.12
C VAL A 391 11.74 33.19 11.84
N ASP A 392 10.94 34.25 11.80
CA ASP A 392 9.57 34.17 12.27
C ASP A 392 8.80 33.25 11.33
N ARG A 393 8.86 31.95 11.63
CA ARG A 393 8.24 30.87 10.87
C ARG A 393 6.76 31.12 10.68
N LYS A 394 6.07 31.70 11.68
CA LYS A 394 4.63 31.94 11.58
C LYS A 394 4.35 33.01 10.53
N HIS A 395 5.13 34.08 10.54
CA HIS A 395 5.01 35.15 9.55
C HIS A 395 5.39 34.66 8.15
N PHE A 396 6.53 33.99 8.01
CA PHE A 396 6.99 33.42 6.73
C PHE A 396 5.95 32.46 6.11
N ILE A 397 5.41 31.53 6.91
CA ILE A 397 4.39 30.57 6.43
C ILE A 397 3.08 31.29 6.06
N SER A 398 2.70 32.34 6.79
CA SER A 398 1.54 33.16 6.44
C SER A 398 1.70 33.82 5.07
N ASP A 399 2.84 34.44 4.81
CA ASP A 399 3.10 35.12 3.54
C ASP A 399 3.27 34.13 2.39
N TYR A 400 3.90 32.97 2.65
CA TYR A 400 3.91 31.84 1.70
C TYR A 400 2.49 31.46 1.28
N TYR A 401 1.53 31.38 2.21
CA TYR A 401 0.13 31.08 1.86
C TYR A 401 -0.49 32.17 0.99
N GLN A 402 -0.18 33.44 1.25
CA GLN A 402 -0.67 34.55 0.42
C GLN A 402 -0.19 34.41 -1.02
N VAL A 403 1.10 34.11 -1.22
CA VAL A 403 1.69 33.94 -2.55
C VAL A 403 1.15 32.69 -3.24
N MET A 404 1.24 31.52 -2.59
CA MET A 404 0.97 30.24 -3.25
C MET A 404 -0.50 29.88 -3.36
N HIS A 405 -1.35 30.31 -2.43
CA HIS A 405 -2.75 29.87 -2.36
C HIS A 405 -3.75 30.99 -2.60
N HIS A 406 -3.33 32.26 -2.42
CA HIS A 406 -4.20 33.42 -2.61
C HIS A 406 -3.78 34.35 -3.76
N GLY A 407 -2.74 33.99 -4.52
CA GLY A 407 -2.34 34.71 -5.73
C GLY A 407 -1.67 36.07 -5.48
N ALA A 408 -1.10 36.27 -4.29
CA ALA A 408 -0.34 37.48 -4.00
C ALA A 408 0.97 37.55 -4.82
N HIS A 409 1.38 38.75 -5.18
CA HIS A 409 2.65 39.01 -5.85
C HIS A 409 3.73 39.45 -4.86
N ILE A 410 4.98 39.04 -5.09
CA ILE A 410 6.13 39.48 -4.29
C ILE A 410 6.79 40.70 -4.96
N GLN A 411 7.09 41.73 -4.17
CA GLN A 411 7.79 42.93 -4.64
C GLN A 411 9.20 42.61 -5.15
N ASN A 412 9.65 43.34 -6.18
CA ASN A 412 11.04 43.32 -6.67
C ASN A 412 11.60 41.93 -7.02
N SER A 413 10.72 40.95 -7.31
CA SER A 413 11.13 39.55 -7.49
C SER A 413 12.14 39.33 -8.63
N ASP A 414 12.10 40.20 -9.64
CA ASP A 414 13.00 40.24 -10.79
C ASP A 414 14.48 40.36 -10.39
N LYS A 415 14.77 41.07 -9.29
CA LYS A 415 16.15 41.28 -8.79
C LYS A 415 16.79 40.00 -8.26
N TYR A 416 16.00 38.99 -7.90
CA TYR A 416 16.47 37.79 -7.21
C TYR A 416 16.54 36.55 -8.11
N VAL A 417 16.15 36.67 -9.37
CA VAL A 417 16.02 35.54 -10.30
C VAL A 417 17.30 34.69 -10.38
N ASP A 418 18.46 35.33 -10.53
CA ASP A 418 19.73 34.60 -10.67
C ASP A 418 20.17 33.92 -9.36
N TYR A 419 19.96 34.58 -8.22
CA TYR A 419 20.25 33.98 -6.89
C TYR A 419 19.36 32.77 -6.62
N CYS A 420 18.06 32.89 -6.86
CA CYS A 420 17.10 31.78 -6.74
C CYS A 420 17.48 30.62 -7.66
N HIS A 421 17.86 30.90 -8.91
CA HIS A 421 18.24 29.89 -9.89
C HIS A 421 19.49 29.11 -9.44
N GLN A 422 20.56 29.82 -9.09
CA GLN A 422 21.81 29.20 -8.67
C GLN A 422 21.62 28.32 -7.42
N LEU A 423 20.90 28.81 -6.42
CA LEU A 423 20.67 28.07 -5.18
C LEU A 423 19.79 26.83 -5.42
N LEU A 424 18.73 26.93 -6.22
CA LEU A 424 17.91 25.78 -6.58
C LEU A 424 18.71 24.74 -7.38
N CYS A 425 19.61 25.16 -8.27
CA CYS A 425 20.52 24.25 -8.98
C CYS A 425 21.46 23.49 -8.02
N LYS A 426 22.01 24.17 -7.00
CA LYS A 426 22.81 23.51 -5.94
C LYS A 426 21.96 22.53 -5.14
N LEU A 427 20.77 22.94 -4.67
CA LEU A 427 19.85 22.10 -3.91
C LEU A 427 19.38 20.86 -4.68
N ARG A 428 19.16 20.99 -6.00
CA ARG A 428 18.73 19.87 -6.85
C ARG A 428 19.72 18.71 -6.86
N ARG A 429 21.01 18.97 -6.62
CA ARG A 429 22.07 17.95 -6.58
C ARG A 429 22.02 17.08 -5.32
N VAL A 430 21.50 17.64 -4.22
CA VAL A 430 21.49 17.00 -2.89
C VAL A 430 20.09 16.61 -2.42
N ASN A 431 19.03 17.17 -3.02
CA ASN A 431 17.64 16.82 -2.76
C ASN A 431 16.99 16.16 -4.00
N PRO A 432 16.93 14.81 -4.06
CA PRO A 432 16.32 14.09 -5.17
C PRO A 432 14.82 14.35 -5.36
N GLN A 433 14.13 14.90 -4.35
CA GLN A 433 12.70 15.15 -4.38
C GLN A 433 12.35 16.59 -4.80
N LEU A 434 13.34 17.46 -5.00
CA LEU A 434 13.10 18.88 -5.31
C LEU A 434 12.15 19.07 -6.51
N ASP A 435 12.29 18.25 -7.55
CA ASP A 435 11.47 18.35 -8.76
C ASP A 435 10.02 17.93 -8.51
N ILE A 436 9.78 16.86 -7.73
CA ILE A 436 8.42 16.35 -7.43
C ILE A 436 7.68 17.19 -6.40
N ASP A 437 8.39 17.99 -5.61
CA ASP A 437 7.83 18.78 -4.53
C ASP A 437 6.86 19.85 -4.99
N GLY A 438 7.00 20.34 -6.24
CA GLY A 438 6.19 21.43 -6.76
C GLY A 438 6.38 22.73 -5.99
N GLU A 439 5.31 23.52 -5.89
CA GLU A 439 5.27 24.85 -5.26
C GLU A 439 4.18 24.96 -4.19
N LYS A 440 3.17 24.07 -4.20
CA LYS A 440 1.96 24.19 -3.36
C LYS A 440 2.09 23.50 -2.01
N ASN A 441 3.21 22.82 -1.75
CA ASN A 441 3.54 22.14 -0.51
C ASN A 441 2.42 21.20 -0.04
N ILE A 442 1.93 20.38 -0.97
CA ILE A 442 0.87 19.42 -0.75
C ILE A 442 1.47 18.16 -0.12
N TRP A 443 0.76 17.63 0.86
CA TRP A 443 1.02 16.41 1.58
C TRP A 443 -0.19 15.49 1.51
N ILE A 444 0.06 14.19 1.45
CA ILE A 444 -0.99 13.16 1.44
C ILE A 444 -1.03 12.45 2.78
N SER A 445 -2.16 12.60 3.47
CA SER A 445 -2.45 11.92 4.74
C SER A 445 -3.08 10.56 4.44
N LYS A 446 -2.49 9.48 4.97
CA LYS A 446 -2.92 8.11 4.77
C LYS A 446 -3.20 7.43 6.12
N PRO A 447 -4.40 6.86 6.36
CA PRO A 447 -4.67 6.14 7.60
C PRO A 447 -3.84 4.85 7.67
N ARG A 448 -3.29 4.53 8.85
CA ARG A 448 -2.43 3.35 9.07
C ARG A 448 -3.17 2.03 8.83
N ALA A 449 -4.42 1.93 9.28
CA ALA A 449 -5.21 0.70 9.25
C ALA A 449 -6.14 0.57 8.01
N LEU A 450 -6.13 1.54 7.09
CA LEU A 450 -7.02 1.53 5.91
C LEU A 450 -6.27 1.25 4.60
N SER A 451 -6.97 0.60 3.69
CA SER A 451 -6.53 0.21 2.35
C SER A 451 -7.54 0.63 1.28
N ARG A 452 -7.17 0.45 0.00
CA ARG A 452 -8.00 0.76 -1.19
C ARG A 452 -8.34 2.25 -1.32
N GLY A 453 -7.41 3.11 -0.95
CA GLY A 453 -7.56 4.57 -1.00
C GLY A 453 -8.49 5.18 0.06
N ARG A 454 -9.12 4.38 0.93
CA ARG A 454 -10.09 4.89 1.91
C ARG A 454 -9.44 5.81 2.93
N GLY A 455 -10.07 6.96 3.15
CA GLY A 455 -9.62 7.97 4.12
C GLY A 455 -8.38 8.76 3.69
N ILE A 456 -7.81 8.49 2.51
CA ILE A 456 -6.67 9.26 2.00
C ILE A 456 -7.13 10.67 1.63
N ARG A 457 -6.39 11.70 2.07
CA ARG A 457 -6.68 13.10 1.74
C ARG A 457 -5.40 13.87 1.45
N CYS A 458 -5.41 14.67 0.39
CA CYS A 458 -4.40 15.68 0.14
C CYS A 458 -4.70 16.91 1.00
N ARG A 459 -3.65 17.52 1.56
CA ARG A 459 -3.71 18.68 2.45
C ARG A 459 -2.50 19.56 2.18
N ASN A 460 -2.66 20.87 2.33
CA ASN A 460 -1.58 21.85 2.15
C ASN A 460 -1.52 22.87 3.30
N ASP A 461 -2.39 22.74 4.32
CA ASP A 461 -2.33 23.58 5.51
C ASP A 461 -1.56 22.89 6.64
N LEU A 462 -0.49 23.54 7.09
CA LEU A 462 0.41 23.06 8.14
C LEU A 462 -0.33 22.78 9.46
N LYS A 463 -1.30 23.63 9.86
CA LYS A 463 -2.01 23.46 11.13
C LYS A 463 -2.94 22.25 11.07
N ASP A 464 -3.69 22.11 9.98
CA ASP A 464 -4.55 20.96 9.69
C ASP A 464 -3.74 19.66 9.67
N ILE A 465 -2.60 19.64 8.96
CA ILE A 465 -1.73 18.45 8.95
C ILE A 465 -1.20 18.16 10.35
N CYS A 466 -0.67 19.15 11.07
CA CYS A 466 -0.18 18.99 12.44
C CYS A 466 -1.26 18.61 13.47
N SER A 467 -2.55 18.76 13.14
CA SER A 467 -3.66 18.29 13.99
C SER A 467 -3.89 16.78 13.89
N LEU A 468 -3.32 16.12 12.87
CA LEU A 468 -3.44 14.67 12.70
C LEU A 468 -2.76 13.92 13.85
N GLY A 469 -3.43 12.87 14.34
CA GLY A 469 -2.89 12.00 15.40
C GLY A 469 -2.04 10.83 14.88
N TRP A 470 -1.61 9.98 15.81
CA TRP A 470 -0.75 8.79 15.59
C TRP A 470 -1.30 7.72 14.62
N LYS A 471 -2.58 7.84 14.21
CA LYS A 471 -3.26 6.93 13.27
C LYS A 471 -2.93 7.21 11.80
N TRP A 472 -2.13 8.23 11.50
CA TRP A 472 -1.85 8.69 10.14
C TRP A 472 -0.36 8.64 9.78
N VAL A 473 -0.10 8.36 8.51
CA VAL A 473 1.19 8.61 7.85
C VAL A 473 1.00 9.84 6.98
N VAL A 474 1.89 10.82 7.10
CA VAL A 474 1.91 12.03 6.27
C VAL A 474 3.06 11.89 5.30
N GLN A 475 2.78 11.82 4.00
CA GLN A 475 3.79 11.62 2.96
C GLN A 475 3.78 12.79 1.99
N LYS A 476 4.95 13.21 1.48
CA LYS A 476 5.02 14.29 0.49
C LYS A 476 4.24 13.88 -0.76
N TYR A 477 3.35 14.75 -1.21
CA TYR A 477 2.61 14.54 -2.44
C TYR A 477 3.48 14.91 -3.65
N ILE A 478 3.46 14.07 -4.68
CA ILE A 478 4.12 14.35 -5.96
C ILE A 478 3.22 15.31 -6.75
N GLU A 479 3.59 16.58 -6.76
CA GLU A 479 2.83 17.67 -7.39
C GLU A 479 3.05 17.75 -8.90
N ARG A 480 4.21 17.25 -9.36
CA ARG A 480 4.59 17.20 -10.78
C ARG A 480 4.71 15.75 -11.27
N PRO A 481 3.61 14.99 -11.29
CA PRO A 481 3.61 13.64 -11.84
C PRO A 481 3.68 13.68 -13.37
N LEU A 482 4.19 12.61 -13.98
CA LEU A 482 3.91 12.33 -15.38
C LEU A 482 2.39 12.23 -15.58
N LEU A 483 1.89 12.98 -16.55
CA LEU A 483 0.49 12.94 -16.96
C LEU A 483 0.35 12.26 -18.31
N VAL A 484 -0.69 11.44 -18.44
CA VAL A 484 -1.08 10.86 -19.72
C VAL A 484 -2.35 11.58 -20.17
N TYR A 485 -2.24 12.32 -21.28
CA TYR A 485 -3.32 13.19 -21.77
C TYR A 485 -3.91 14.10 -20.67
N GLY A 486 -3.05 14.75 -19.88
CA GLY A 486 -3.44 15.63 -18.78
C GLY A 486 -4.12 14.92 -17.59
N THR A 487 -4.10 13.59 -17.52
CA THR A 487 -4.74 12.79 -16.47
C THR A 487 -3.69 12.07 -15.63
N LYS A 488 -3.89 12.01 -14.32
CA LYS A 488 -2.97 11.35 -13.39
C LYS A 488 -3.06 9.83 -13.57
N ILE A 489 -1.90 9.18 -13.54
CA ILE A 489 -1.77 7.72 -13.56
C ILE A 489 -1.01 7.23 -12.35
N ASP A 490 -1.27 5.99 -11.93
CA ASP A 490 -0.29 5.16 -11.22
C ASP A 490 -0.14 3.82 -11.94
N LEU A 491 0.93 3.08 -11.64
CA LEU A 491 1.22 1.78 -12.24
C LEU A 491 1.25 0.70 -11.15
N ARG A 492 0.48 -0.38 -11.37
CA ARG A 492 0.57 -1.62 -10.59
C ARG A 492 1.58 -2.56 -11.21
N GLN A 493 2.67 -2.81 -10.48
CA GLN A 493 3.70 -3.77 -10.83
C GLN A 493 3.61 -5.02 -9.94
N HIS A 494 3.58 -6.21 -10.53
CA HIS A 494 3.61 -7.47 -9.80
C HIS A 494 5.04 -8.00 -9.66
N PHE A 495 5.34 -8.56 -8.50
CA PHE A 495 6.59 -9.27 -8.27
C PHE A 495 6.36 -10.43 -7.31
N LEU A 496 7.20 -11.45 -7.41
CA LEU A 496 7.11 -12.69 -6.65
C LEU A 496 8.38 -12.86 -5.83
N ILE A 497 8.22 -13.15 -4.54
CA ILE A 497 9.32 -13.58 -3.69
C ILE A 497 9.18 -15.08 -3.50
N THR A 498 10.22 -15.83 -3.88
CA THR A 498 10.26 -17.29 -3.72
C THR A 498 11.12 -17.75 -2.56
N ASP A 499 11.91 -16.83 -1.99
CA ASP A 499 12.83 -17.13 -0.90
C ASP A 499 13.33 -15.83 -0.24
N TRP A 500 13.62 -15.92 1.06
CA TRP A 500 14.21 -14.84 1.86
C TRP A 500 15.65 -15.15 2.27
N TYR A 501 16.09 -16.41 2.18
CA TYR A 501 17.49 -16.80 2.40
C TYR A 501 17.91 -17.94 1.45
N PRO A 502 18.54 -17.62 0.30
CA PRO A 502 18.87 -16.27 -0.18
C PRO A 502 17.64 -15.51 -0.66
N LEU A 503 17.58 -14.19 -0.42
CA LEU A 503 16.51 -13.35 -0.97
C LEU A 503 16.47 -13.47 -2.49
N THR A 504 15.34 -13.93 -3.03
CA THR A 504 15.13 -14.23 -4.44
C THR A 504 13.87 -13.52 -4.95
N ILE A 505 14.05 -12.57 -5.87
CA ILE A 505 13.00 -11.66 -6.35
C ILE A 505 12.79 -11.82 -7.85
N TRP A 506 11.55 -12.07 -8.23
CA TRP A 506 11.10 -12.18 -9.61
C TRP A 506 10.19 -11.01 -9.96
N PHE A 507 10.47 -10.35 -11.07
CA PHE A 507 9.69 -9.23 -11.60
C PHE A 507 8.81 -9.70 -12.74
N TYR A 508 7.52 -9.36 -12.74
CA TYR A 508 6.64 -9.71 -13.83
C TYR A 508 6.70 -8.65 -14.94
N LYS A 509 7.00 -9.02 -16.19
CA LYS A 509 7.23 -8.10 -17.31
C LYS A 509 6.01 -7.26 -17.68
N HIS A 510 4.81 -7.77 -17.39
CA HIS A 510 3.55 -7.06 -17.67
C HIS A 510 3.03 -6.34 -16.42
N SER A 511 2.59 -5.11 -16.62
CA SER A 511 1.98 -4.28 -15.57
C SER A 511 0.75 -3.56 -16.13
N PHE A 512 0.05 -2.82 -15.28
CA PHE A 512 -1.09 -2.02 -15.73
C PHE A 512 -1.13 -0.67 -15.05
N LEU A 513 -1.60 0.33 -15.79
CA LEU A 513 -1.80 1.69 -15.32
C LEU A 513 -3.26 1.86 -14.87
N ARG A 514 -3.48 2.68 -13.84
CA ARG A 514 -4.81 3.12 -13.41
C ARG A 514 -4.91 4.63 -13.54
N PHE A 515 -6.01 5.10 -14.10
CA PHE A 515 -6.24 6.53 -14.34
C PHE A 515 -7.14 7.14 -13.27
N SER A 516 -6.93 8.42 -12.97
CA SER A 516 -7.95 9.24 -12.32
C SER A 516 -9.14 9.47 -13.26
N SER A 517 -10.35 9.60 -12.70
CA SER A 517 -11.57 9.87 -13.48
C SER A 517 -11.67 11.33 -13.95
N GLN A 518 -10.83 12.22 -13.40
CA GLN A 518 -10.81 13.66 -13.67
C GLN A 518 -9.44 14.10 -14.22
N PRO A 519 -9.39 15.16 -15.06
CA PRO A 519 -8.14 15.82 -15.44
C PRO A 519 -7.37 16.30 -14.22
N PHE A 520 -6.04 16.29 -14.30
CA PHE A 520 -5.18 16.72 -13.21
C PHE A 520 -5.16 18.24 -13.06
N THR A 521 -5.33 18.71 -11.84
CA THR A 521 -5.10 20.10 -11.41
C THR A 521 -4.72 20.11 -9.94
N LEU A 522 -3.93 21.10 -9.50
CA LEU A 522 -3.62 21.33 -8.09
C LEU A 522 -4.55 22.38 -7.44
N GLU A 523 -5.50 22.94 -8.20
CA GLU A 523 -6.45 23.95 -7.71
C GLU A 523 -7.54 23.33 -6.82
N SER A 524 -7.88 22.05 -7.06
CA SER A 524 -8.73 21.24 -6.18
C SER A 524 -7.96 20.05 -5.67
N LEU A 525 -8.04 19.80 -4.36
CA LEU A 525 -7.43 18.64 -3.70
C LEU A 525 -8.36 17.41 -3.66
N ASP A 526 -9.38 17.36 -4.51
CA ASP A 526 -10.36 16.30 -4.54
C ASP A 526 -9.76 14.93 -4.84
N THR A 527 -10.23 13.93 -4.10
CA THR A 527 -9.75 12.54 -4.20
C THR A 527 -9.97 11.96 -5.61
N ALA A 528 -11.00 12.42 -6.33
CA ALA A 528 -11.31 12.02 -7.69
C ALA A 528 -10.19 12.33 -8.69
N ILE A 529 -9.44 13.42 -8.46
CA ILE A 529 -8.31 13.90 -9.28
C ILE A 529 -7.02 13.20 -8.87
N HIS A 530 -6.82 13.00 -7.57
CA HIS A 530 -5.49 12.72 -7.02
C HIS A 530 -5.23 11.26 -6.62
N VAL A 531 -6.25 10.40 -6.57
CA VAL A 531 -6.10 9.00 -6.13
C VAL A 531 -6.58 8.04 -7.23
N CYS A 532 -5.68 7.25 -7.82
CA CYS A 532 -6.01 6.39 -8.98
C CYS A 532 -6.53 4.99 -8.60
N ASN A 533 -6.70 4.68 -7.31
CA ASN A 533 -7.18 3.36 -6.88
C ASN A 533 -8.55 3.00 -7.51
N SER A 534 -8.63 1.87 -8.20
CA SER A 534 -9.83 1.41 -8.92
C SER A 534 -11.07 1.28 -8.01
N ALA A 535 -10.89 0.96 -6.72
CA ALA A 535 -11.99 0.86 -5.76
C ALA A 535 -12.71 2.20 -5.51
N ILE A 536 -12.02 3.32 -5.72
CA ILE A 536 -12.58 4.68 -5.67
C ILE A 536 -13.07 5.04 -7.06
N GLN A 537 -12.20 4.96 -8.06
CA GLN A 537 -12.46 5.50 -9.39
C GLN A 537 -13.63 4.82 -10.11
N ARG A 538 -13.87 3.51 -9.89
CA ARG A 538 -15.03 2.80 -10.46
C ARG A 538 -16.38 3.30 -9.95
N LYS A 539 -16.41 4.03 -8.83
CA LYS A 539 -17.63 4.64 -8.30
C LYS A 539 -17.89 6.04 -8.85
N LEU A 540 -16.92 6.60 -9.59
CA LEU A 540 -16.95 7.95 -10.13
C LEU A 540 -17.21 7.90 -11.62
N LYS A 541 -17.82 8.96 -12.16
CA LYS A 541 -17.97 9.12 -13.60
C LYS A 541 -16.74 9.81 -14.16
N ASN A 542 -16.32 9.38 -15.34
CA ASN A 542 -15.27 10.05 -16.09
C ASN A 542 -15.73 11.47 -16.47
N ALA A 543 -14.86 12.45 -16.28
CA ALA A 543 -15.18 13.83 -16.65
C ALA A 543 -15.41 13.94 -18.17
N PRO A 544 -16.42 14.70 -18.62
CA PRO A 544 -16.71 14.84 -20.04
C PRO A 544 -15.61 15.57 -20.82
N ASN A 545 -14.79 16.37 -20.14
CA ASN A 545 -13.65 17.10 -20.72
C ASN A 545 -12.34 16.29 -20.69
N ARG A 546 -12.37 15.00 -20.36
CA ARG A 546 -11.19 14.14 -20.49
C ARG A 546 -10.85 13.90 -21.95
N HIS A 547 -9.57 13.65 -22.20
CA HIS A 547 -9.09 13.34 -23.54
C HIS A 547 -9.73 12.06 -24.09
N PRO A 548 -10.18 12.04 -25.36
CA PRO A 548 -10.96 10.94 -25.93
C PRO A 548 -10.18 9.62 -26.05
N ASN A 549 -8.85 9.67 -26.13
CA ASN A 549 -8.01 8.46 -26.22
C ASN A 549 -7.83 7.73 -24.87
N LEU A 550 -8.41 8.25 -23.78
CA LEU A 550 -8.34 7.59 -22.48
C LEU A 550 -9.36 6.45 -22.39
N PRO A 551 -9.02 5.32 -21.72
CA PRO A 551 -9.91 4.17 -21.64
C PRO A 551 -11.09 4.45 -20.70
N GLU A 552 -12.29 4.00 -21.09
CA GLU A 552 -13.50 4.15 -20.26
C GLU A 552 -13.37 3.43 -18.91
N GLU A 553 -12.74 2.25 -18.91
CA GLU A 553 -12.47 1.45 -17.71
C GLU A 553 -11.34 2.00 -16.81
N ASN A 554 -10.75 3.15 -17.17
CA ASN A 554 -9.66 3.82 -16.44
C ASN A 554 -8.45 2.91 -16.19
N MET A 555 -8.16 2.02 -17.14
CA MET A 555 -7.05 1.08 -17.05
C MET A 555 -6.39 0.89 -18.41
N TRP A 556 -5.07 0.85 -18.43
CA TRP A 556 -4.27 0.42 -19.58
C TRP A 556 -3.38 -0.73 -19.17
N HIS A 557 -3.18 -1.68 -20.08
CA HIS A 557 -2.03 -2.57 -19.97
C HIS A 557 -0.74 -1.78 -20.28
N SER A 558 0.41 -2.27 -19.81
CA SER A 558 1.70 -1.60 -20.00
C SER A 558 2.11 -1.41 -21.47
N ASP A 559 1.47 -2.12 -22.40
CA ASP A 559 1.78 -2.03 -23.83
C ASP A 559 1.22 -0.72 -24.39
N GLU A 560 -0.02 -0.37 -24.06
CA GLU A 560 -0.66 0.89 -24.43
C GLU A 560 0.11 2.10 -23.87
N PHE A 561 0.73 1.95 -22.70
CA PHE A 561 1.60 2.99 -22.16
C PHE A 561 2.93 3.11 -22.91
N LYS A 562 3.54 2.00 -23.34
CA LYS A 562 4.73 2.05 -24.23
C LYS A 562 4.38 2.70 -25.56
N GLU A 563 3.23 2.35 -26.15
CA GLU A 563 2.73 2.98 -27.36
C GLU A 563 2.54 4.50 -27.16
N TYR A 564 1.93 4.92 -26.04
CA TYR A 564 1.83 6.33 -25.69
C TYR A 564 3.21 7.00 -25.59
N LEU A 565 4.20 6.36 -24.96
CA LEU A 565 5.56 6.88 -24.90
C LEU A 565 6.18 7.06 -26.30
N CYS A 566 5.93 6.14 -27.24
CA CYS A 566 6.31 6.32 -28.64
C CYS A 566 5.63 7.54 -29.27
N THR A 567 4.34 7.76 -29.01
CA THR A 567 3.60 8.92 -29.57
C THR A 567 4.15 10.27 -29.12
N ILE A 568 4.85 10.33 -27.99
CA ILE A 568 5.49 11.55 -27.47
C ILE A 568 7.02 11.56 -27.66
N GLY A 569 7.58 10.63 -28.44
CA GLY A 569 9.02 10.51 -28.72
C GLY A 569 9.88 10.18 -27.49
N LYS A 570 9.33 9.37 -26.58
CA LYS A 570 9.96 8.95 -25.30
C LYS A 570 9.99 7.43 -25.15
N GLU A 571 9.94 6.67 -26.22
CA GLU A 571 9.92 5.20 -26.22
C GLU A 571 11.05 4.58 -25.38
N GLN A 572 12.24 5.18 -25.42
CA GLN A 572 13.44 4.73 -24.73
C GLN A 572 13.33 4.79 -23.20
N VAL A 573 12.46 5.62 -22.64
CA VAL A 573 12.39 5.83 -21.17
C VAL A 573 11.84 4.61 -20.45
N TRP A 574 11.04 3.78 -21.13
CA TRP A 574 10.49 2.55 -20.55
C TRP A 574 11.62 1.60 -20.11
N ASP A 575 12.55 1.31 -21.02
CA ASP A 575 13.62 0.34 -20.79
C ASP A 575 14.86 0.96 -20.12
N SER A 576 15.08 2.27 -20.27
CA SER A 576 16.27 2.94 -19.72
C SER A 576 16.05 3.57 -18.34
N ILE A 577 14.82 3.95 -17.99
CA ILE A 577 14.50 4.66 -16.73
C ILE A 577 13.47 3.90 -15.89
N ILE A 578 12.27 3.68 -16.45
CA ILE A 578 11.10 3.20 -15.70
C ILE A 578 11.33 1.79 -15.16
N ILE A 579 11.63 0.82 -16.03
CA ILE A 579 11.83 -0.58 -15.62
C ILE A 579 13.04 -0.74 -14.68
N PRO A 580 14.24 -0.21 -14.99
CA PRO A 580 15.39 -0.30 -14.09
C PRO A 580 15.14 0.37 -12.73
N GLY A 581 14.47 1.52 -12.71
CA GLY A 581 14.16 2.24 -11.48
C GLY A 581 13.17 1.47 -10.59
N MET A 582 12.11 0.89 -11.17
CA MET A 582 11.16 0.05 -10.43
C MET A 582 11.85 -1.20 -9.85
N LYS A 583 12.69 -1.88 -10.65
CA LYS A 583 13.47 -3.04 -10.18
C LYS A 583 14.38 -2.65 -9.02
N LYS A 584 15.12 -1.54 -9.15
CA LYS A 584 16.01 -1.02 -8.09
C LYS A 584 15.24 -0.73 -6.80
N ALA A 585 14.11 -0.02 -6.89
CA ALA A 585 13.27 0.31 -5.73
C ALA A 585 12.77 -0.95 -5.00
N LEU A 586 12.30 -1.95 -5.75
CA LEU A 586 11.84 -3.22 -5.19
C LEU A 586 12.97 -4.00 -4.51
N ILE A 587 14.14 -4.08 -5.15
CA ILE A 587 15.31 -4.76 -4.58
C ILE A 587 15.72 -4.12 -3.25
N HIS A 588 15.90 -2.81 -3.20
CA HIS A 588 16.29 -2.13 -1.97
C HIS A 588 15.23 -2.27 -0.88
N THR A 589 13.96 -2.16 -1.23
CA THR A 589 12.87 -2.27 -0.26
C THR A 589 12.77 -3.68 0.33
N MET A 590 12.91 -4.72 -0.49
CA MET A 590 12.89 -6.11 -0.01
C MET A 590 14.18 -6.48 0.74
N LYS A 591 15.35 -5.93 0.37
CA LYS A 591 16.59 -6.06 1.15
C LYS A 591 16.40 -5.49 2.56
N ALA A 592 15.76 -4.33 2.68
CA ALA A 592 15.44 -3.75 3.97
C ALA A 592 14.47 -4.63 4.78
N ALA A 593 13.41 -5.16 4.14
CA ALA A 593 12.35 -5.91 4.81
C ALA A 593 12.79 -7.23 5.45
N ARG A 594 13.97 -7.76 5.08
CA ARG A 594 14.40 -9.15 5.35
C ARG A 594 14.36 -9.57 6.83
N GLU A 595 14.65 -8.66 7.76
CA GLU A 595 14.96 -9.01 9.15
C GLU A 595 13.73 -9.44 9.95
N ASN A 596 12.54 -8.93 9.58
CA ASN A 596 11.30 -9.17 10.30
C ASN A 596 10.43 -10.28 9.67
N VAL A 597 10.87 -10.86 8.55
CA VAL A 597 10.06 -11.86 7.83
C VAL A 597 10.17 -13.23 8.47
N LYS A 598 9.01 -13.79 8.83
CA LYS A 598 8.87 -15.19 9.21
C LYS A 598 8.44 -16.00 7.99
N TYR A 599 9.28 -16.95 7.59
CA TYR A 599 9.01 -17.81 6.44
C TYR A 599 9.53 -19.23 6.68
N LYS A 600 9.09 -20.16 5.82
CA LYS A 600 9.65 -21.51 5.71
C LYS A 600 10.22 -21.67 4.30
N LYS A 601 11.26 -22.50 4.14
CA LYS A 601 11.70 -22.90 2.80
C LYS A 601 10.51 -23.48 2.03
N ASN A 602 10.48 -23.27 0.72
CA ASN A 602 9.34 -23.60 -0.15
C ASN A 602 8.08 -22.74 0.04
N SER A 603 8.13 -21.66 0.85
CA SER A 603 7.13 -20.61 0.80
C SER A 603 7.38 -19.63 -0.35
N TYR A 604 6.31 -19.08 -0.92
CA TYR A 604 6.36 -17.95 -1.84
C TYR A 604 5.21 -16.98 -1.58
N ASP A 605 5.28 -15.75 -2.08
CA ASP A 605 4.11 -14.87 -2.15
C ASP A 605 4.20 -13.89 -3.33
N LEU A 606 3.03 -13.63 -3.91
CA LEU A 606 2.84 -12.58 -4.89
C LEU A 606 2.57 -11.26 -4.19
N PHE A 607 3.28 -10.22 -4.64
CA PHE A 607 3.13 -8.85 -4.17
C PHE A 607 2.73 -7.94 -5.33
N GLY A 608 1.99 -6.89 -5.00
CA GLY A 608 1.71 -5.78 -5.92
C GLY A 608 2.37 -4.52 -5.38
N SER A 609 3.07 -3.78 -6.23
CA SER A 609 3.66 -2.48 -5.91
C SER A 609 2.99 -1.40 -6.74
N ASP A 610 2.70 -0.27 -6.11
CA ASP A 610 2.12 0.88 -6.78
C ASP A 610 3.22 1.92 -6.98
N PHE A 611 3.43 2.34 -8.23
CA PHE A 611 4.40 3.36 -8.63
C PHE A 611 3.71 4.58 -9.22
N LEU A 612 4.25 5.76 -8.93
CA LEU A 612 4.01 6.99 -9.70
C LEU A 612 5.28 7.32 -10.49
N PHE A 613 5.17 8.19 -11.50
CA PHE A 613 6.34 8.70 -12.21
C PHE A 613 6.39 10.21 -12.08
N GLY A 614 7.58 10.79 -11.89
CA GLY A 614 7.78 12.22 -12.05
C GLY A 614 7.77 12.61 -13.53
N GLU A 615 7.75 13.91 -13.84
CA GLU A 615 7.89 14.40 -15.22
C GLU A 615 9.18 13.93 -15.93
N ASN A 616 10.23 13.62 -15.15
CA ASN A 616 11.48 13.04 -15.62
C ASN A 616 11.43 11.51 -15.79
N PHE A 617 10.23 10.91 -15.77
CA PHE A 617 9.96 9.47 -15.88
C PHE A 617 10.50 8.61 -14.73
N GLN A 618 11.10 9.21 -13.70
CA GLN A 618 11.64 8.46 -12.55
C GLN A 618 10.50 7.81 -11.75
N PRO A 619 10.59 6.50 -11.45
CA PRO A 619 9.58 5.80 -10.66
C PRO A 619 9.69 6.09 -9.17
N TRP A 620 8.55 6.38 -8.56
CA TRP A 620 8.37 6.62 -7.14
C TRP A 620 7.45 5.55 -6.55
N LEU A 621 7.99 4.71 -5.67
CA LEU A 621 7.22 3.71 -4.94
C LEU A 621 6.23 4.40 -3.99
N LEU A 622 4.96 4.00 -4.03
CA LEU A 622 3.90 4.56 -3.19
C LEU A 622 3.46 3.59 -2.09
N GLU A 623 3.30 2.32 -2.43
CA GLU A 623 2.91 1.25 -1.51
C GLU A 623 3.27 -0.13 -2.07
N ILE A 624 3.42 -1.10 -1.17
CA ILE A 624 3.47 -2.53 -1.50
C ILE A 624 2.26 -3.20 -0.84
N GLN A 625 1.59 -4.06 -1.58
CA GLN A 625 0.39 -4.77 -1.19
C GLN A 625 0.69 -6.26 -1.12
N TYR A 626 0.41 -6.85 0.04
CA TYR A 626 0.41 -8.30 0.22
C TYR A 626 -0.81 -8.91 -0.48
N LYS A 627 -0.61 -9.98 -1.26
CA LYS A 627 -1.68 -10.70 -1.98
C LYS A 627 -2.57 -9.74 -2.78
N PRO A 628 -2.02 -9.11 -3.85
CA PRO A 628 -2.75 -8.13 -4.64
C PRO A 628 -4.02 -8.73 -5.24
N ASP A 629 -5.00 -7.87 -5.52
CA ASP A 629 -6.23 -8.29 -6.18
C ASP A 629 -5.94 -8.77 -7.61
N ILE A 630 -6.35 -10.01 -7.88
CA ILE A 630 -6.23 -10.67 -9.19
C ILE A 630 -7.60 -10.97 -9.79
N THR A 631 -8.63 -10.22 -9.37
CA THR A 631 -9.96 -10.32 -9.97
C THR A 631 -9.92 -9.85 -11.42
N LYS A 632 -10.61 -10.59 -12.31
CA LYS A 632 -10.64 -10.35 -13.76
C LYS A 632 -11.85 -9.51 -14.17
N ASP A 633 -12.03 -8.37 -13.51
CA ASP A 633 -13.20 -7.49 -13.69
C ASP A 633 -13.05 -6.47 -14.84
N THR A 634 -11.83 -6.12 -15.24
CA THR A 634 -11.54 -5.27 -16.42
C THR A 634 -11.00 -6.07 -17.59
N SER A 635 -10.98 -5.47 -18.79
CA SER A 635 -10.41 -6.09 -19.98
C SER A 635 -8.91 -6.35 -19.83
N VAL A 636 -8.18 -5.39 -19.24
CA VAL A 636 -6.76 -5.50 -18.92
C VAL A 636 -6.48 -6.63 -17.92
N MET A 637 -7.26 -6.75 -16.85
CA MET A 637 -7.05 -7.82 -15.86
C MET A 637 -7.35 -9.22 -16.43
N LYS A 638 -8.30 -9.33 -17.37
CA LYS A 638 -8.54 -10.59 -18.11
C LYS A 638 -7.35 -10.98 -19.01
N LYS A 639 -6.56 -10.02 -19.49
CA LYS A 639 -5.34 -10.25 -20.29
C LYS A 639 -4.14 -10.62 -19.40
N ILE A 640 -3.96 -9.93 -18.25
CA ILE A 640 -2.77 -10.10 -17.38
C ILE A 640 -2.86 -11.33 -16.47
N VAL A 641 -4.00 -11.52 -15.80
CA VAL A 641 -4.08 -12.46 -14.68
C VAL A 641 -3.91 -13.93 -15.10
N PRO A 642 -4.60 -14.44 -16.14
CA PRO A 642 -4.46 -15.85 -16.51
C PRO A 642 -3.02 -16.28 -16.82
N PRO A 643 -2.23 -15.60 -17.67
CA PRO A 643 -0.84 -15.97 -17.90
C PRO A 643 0.01 -15.77 -16.64
N MET A 644 -0.20 -14.70 -15.87
CA MET A 644 0.57 -14.47 -14.64
C MET A 644 0.42 -15.62 -13.63
N VAL A 645 -0.78 -16.15 -13.48
CA VAL A 645 -1.03 -17.29 -12.57
C VAL A 645 -0.34 -18.56 -13.07
N GLU A 646 -0.37 -18.82 -14.37
CA GLU A 646 0.38 -19.91 -14.99
C GLU A 646 1.90 -19.74 -14.81
N ASP A 647 2.39 -18.52 -14.95
CA ASP A 647 3.81 -18.18 -14.80
C ASP A 647 4.28 -18.28 -13.35
N ILE A 648 3.41 -18.01 -12.37
CA ILE A 648 3.70 -18.32 -10.97
C ILE A 648 3.94 -19.83 -10.81
N LEU A 649 3.12 -20.68 -11.42
CA LEU A 649 3.30 -22.13 -11.34
C LEU A 649 4.62 -22.56 -12.00
N ARG A 650 4.99 -21.95 -13.13
CA ARG A 650 6.29 -22.18 -13.78
C ARG A 650 7.45 -21.84 -12.86
N VAL A 651 7.40 -20.72 -12.15
CA VAL A 651 8.46 -20.32 -11.22
C VAL A 651 8.49 -21.18 -9.95
N VAL A 652 7.34 -21.52 -9.37
CA VAL A 652 7.29 -22.18 -8.04
C VAL A 652 7.34 -23.71 -8.11
N ILE A 653 7.05 -24.29 -9.28
CA ILE A 653 7.05 -25.73 -9.54
C ILE A 653 8.11 -26.06 -10.60
N ASP A 654 7.90 -25.63 -11.84
CA ASP A 654 8.67 -26.15 -12.98
C ASP A 654 10.16 -25.75 -12.90
N TYR A 655 10.45 -24.51 -12.49
CA TYR A 655 11.82 -23.99 -12.33
C TYR A 655 12.61 -24.71 -11.23
N LYS A 656 11.94 -25.34 -10.27
CA LYS A 656 12.62 -26.17 -9.25
C LYS A 656 13.13 -27.48 -9.86
N ASP A 657 12.41 -28.02 -10.83
CA ASP A 657 12.76 -29.26 -11.52
C ASP A 657 13.77 -29.00 -12.65
N ASP A 658 13.58 -27.90 -13.40
CA ASP A 658 14.46 -27.47 -14.49
C ASP A 658 14.69 -25.94 -14.46
N PRO A 659 15.86 -25.47 -13.99
CA PRO A 659 16.20 -24.04 -13.97
C PRO A 659 16.26 -23.36 -15.34
N ASN A 660 16.26 -24.12 -16.45
CA ASN A 660 16.21 -23.58 -17.81
C ASN A 660 14.79 -23.54 -18.38
N CYS A 661 13.77 -23.92 -17.61
CA CYS A 661 12.40 -23.93 -18.09
C CYS A 661 11.91 -22.51 -18.44
N ASN A 662 10.94 -22.43 -19.34
CA ASN A 662 10.28 -21.17 -19.64
C ASN A 662 9.46 -20.68 -18.43
N VAL A 663 9.91 -19.61 -17.78
CA VAL A 663 9.25 -18.94 -16.63
C VAL A 663 8.18 -17.90 -17.03
N GLY A 664 7.87 -17.82 -18.33
CA GLY A 664 6.87 -16.93 -18.90
C GLY A 664 7.22 -15.46 -18.73
N GLY A 665 6.27 -14.68 -18.23
CA GLY A 665 6.41 -13.25 -18.00
C GLY A 665 7.29 -12.89 -16.80
N PHE A 666 7.73 -13.85 -15.97
CA PHE A 666 8.66 -13.53 -14.87
C PHE A 666 10.11 -13.40 -15.35
N GLU A 667 10.83 -12.50 -14.70
CA GLU A 667 12.27 -12.30 -14.84
C GLU A 667 12.90 -12.32 -13.45
N LEU A 668 13.94 -13.12 -13.24
CA LEU A 668 14.72 -13.06 -12.00
C LEU A 668 15.52 -11.75 -11.99
N ILE A 669 15.22 -10.85 -11.05
CA ILE A 669 15.89 -9.53 -10.98
C ILE A 669 16.90 -9.44 -9.84
N TYR A 670 16.82 -10.36 -8.88
CA TYR A 670 17.73 -10.38 -7.75
C TYR A 670 17.80 -11.77 -7.14
N LYS A 671 19.04 -12.22 -6.88
CA LYS A 671 19.33 -13.39 -6.05
C LYS A 671 20.53 -13.08 -5.17
N GLN A 672 20.29 -13.06 -3.86
CA GLN A 672 21.34 -12.82 -2.88
C GLN A 672 22.41 -13.93 -2.97
N ALA A 673 23.65 -13.54 -2.70
CA ALA A 673 24.75 -14.48 -2.47
C ALA A 673 24.38 -15.50 -1.38
N ASN A 674 24.73 -16.77 -1.61
CA ASN A 674 24.63 -17.82 -0.60
C ASN A 674 25.82 -18.79 -0.71
N TYR A 675 26.16 -19.43 0.40
CA TYR A 675 27.11 -20.54 0.40
C TYR A 675 26.51 -21.73 -0.33
N THR A 676 27.26 -22.24 -1.30
CA THR A 676 26.94 -23.49 -1.99
C THR A 676 27.25 -24.68 -1.09
N GLY A 677 26.72 -25.87 -1.40
CA GLY A 677 27.00 -27.11 -0.65
C GLY A 677 28.49 -27.47 -0.55
N ASN A 678 29.34 -26.85 -1.39
CA ASN A 678 30.80 -27.02 -1.38
C ASN A 678 31.53 -25.90 -0.59
N GLY A 679 30.82 -25.07 0.17
CA GLY A 679 31.41 -23.99 0.98
C GLY A 679 31.83 -22.74 0.19
N ILE A 680 31.59 -22.68 -1.12
CA ILE A 680 31.91 -21.52 -1.96
C ILE A 680 30.77 -20.52 -1.91
N LEU A 681 31.05 -19.26 -1.55
CA LEU A 681 30.08 -18.16 -1.59
C LEU A 681 29.79 -17.77 -3.05
N SER A 682 28.54 -17.92 -3.48
CA SER A 682 28.10 -17.44 -4.79
C SER A 682 28.08 -15.91 -4.85
N LYS A 683 28.30 -15.33 -6.03
CA LYS A 683 28.17 -13.88 -6.23
C LYS A 683 26.71 -13.44 -6.13
N GLU A 684 26.47 -12.29 -5.50
CA GLU A 684 25.18 -11.59 -5.58
C GLU A 684 24.88 -11.28 -7.04
N LYS A 685 23.66 -11.58 -7.50
CA LYS A 685 23.24 -11.35 -8.89
C LYS A 685 22.09 -10.37 -8.92
N THR A 686 22.26 -9.30 -9.71
CA THR A 686 21.23 -8.31 -9.99
C THR A 686 20.74 -8.43 -11.42
N PHE A 687 19.65 -7.75 -11.76
CA PHE A 687 19.13 -7.70 -13.13
C PHE A 687 20.14 -7.17 -14.17
N ARG A 688 21.22 -6.47 -13.74
CA ARG A 688 22.32 -6.06 -14.64
C ARG A 688 23.19 -7.26 -15.02
N ASP A 689 23.46 -8.14 -14.06
CA ASP A 689 24.28 -9.35 -14.24
C ASP A 689 23.50 -10.46 -14.94
N LEU A 690 22.18 -10.50 -14.72
CA LEU A 690 21.28 -11.56 -15.21
C LEU A 690 20.81 -11.35 -16.66
N LYS A 691 20.85 -10.11 -17.17
CA LYS A 691 20.55 -9.79 -18.59
C LYS A 691 21.50 -10.47 -19.58
N ILE A 692 22.71 -10.85 -19.16
CA ILE A 692 23.70 -11.52 -20.03
C ILE A 692 23.30 -12.99 -20.30
N THR A 693 22.36 -13.56 -19.53
CA THR A 693 22.00 -14.98 -19.60
C THR A 693 20.62 -15.28 -20.19
N THR A 694 19.78 -14.27 -20.46
CA THR A 694 18.52 -14.49 -21.18
C THR A 694 18.79 -14.46 -22.67
N ILE A 695 18.83 -15.65 -23.25
CA ILE A 695 18.81 -15.93 -24.69
C ILE A 695 17.82 -14.98 -25.37
N SER A 696 18.29 -14.35 -26.46
CA SER A 696 17.49 -13.59 -27.42
C SER A 696 16.17 -14.31 -27.71
N ASP A 697 15.03 -13.64 -27.51
CA ASP A 697 13.79 -14.10 -28.10
C ASP A 697 13.99 -14.19 -29.63
N PRO A 698 13.50 -15.25 -30.32
CA PRO A 698 13.58 -15.37 -31.77
C PRO A 698 12.84 -14.26 -32.52
#